data_AF-A0A8J4W296-F1
#
_entry.id   AF-A0A8J4W296-F1
#
_cell.length_a   1.000
_cell.length_b   1.000
_cell.length_c   1.000
_cell.angle_alpha   90.00
_cell.angle_beta   90.00
_cell.angle_gamma   90.00
#
_symmetry.space_group_name_H-M   'P 1'
#
loop_
_entity.id
_entity.type
_entity.pdbx_description
1 polymer ?
#
loop_
_entity_poly.entity_id
_entity_poly.type
_entity_poly.pdbx_seq_one_letter_code
_entity_poly.pdbx_strand_id
1 'polypeptide(L)'
;MEVAVVSEEVVSEALHQLYSPLSSPRVRRRADSLLQRFQRSPEATPTALSVLQAPIVDTGSSDHNALLRAKRAFAASTIYFTVASYVRKYKMDDPAKWTPEERLQHELLVKNFGLMAQDVWNVLTGPNGTQEELNVQTHLALTIAIILLRFHESQGETTVVGAVEWLVQNQQHPVSDSVTATLTNFTVLLTLKVIPEEVANKRVKFTKTKREQCEDMVKTCAAHVIRTVLPSITAAIDASEEQAQLRGLLLQTFASWVEHGTVPPPAIVECGLLDRAFHETLVPTSSVYALQVVREVVRACQHDDHVQLMELVMNNFVVLGKHLQERTAESESSMNFCLADCATAIAECGKAFIVYFVDYTLEMQPGSLVYEFLDTILFFTALNNLDISNETMEFWIEFRVYISGKHEQRMYIFETFISRLLLILVERTEYPEGFEFFPVAAKERFFSYRSEVRNVFRALATVTIASEDKFIVDAIHAIFQQYEVADSGTLVPPNWMDALVNLYRLNRATAGGQSVCLTGNSTSLIVDSICNVLSNVSYKDTLPVVEELGVIMFTDLASRYNQLSAEDESSVDFLSEMFTHLLVLATKIPLQMSQETPHPVLCLLQKQWGVLETILGVYGCCEVVAEQFCSLLVGVFESLRSQALELASAIMPALLEQFSRSYDGNYLRVIKSIISCAGDDEATAASLTRVTVIVCEGSMSKIAADGSVDENPGLTVALFSLVAECGTHHPSILVQSNQLEPVLALSLHAFKSQNPEVGAATLDFLLEMGSLYGQILRIPTSLLQGSEFAGKLLLHQQIQTLFFEKDVQYHLLFALFNAAAGGMPPNLQEKVAEVVRSCWVYFGRQRSEELVHRLLSDSTFLGSQVSERARGEFLNFISTPTSVENSRKFKRVLTAFCDHFKRSLIDSSNGDLIGS
;
A
#
# COMPACT_ATOMS: atom_id res chain seq x y z
N MET A 1 -4.63 -45.79 -24.62
CA MET A 1 -3.31 -45.43 -24.06
C MET A 1 -3.29 -45.98 -22.65
N GLU A 2 -2.65 -47.12 -22.43
CA GLU A 2 -2.44 -47.65 -21.09
C GLU A 2 -1.55 -46.66 -20.33
N VAL A 3 -2.05 -46.15 -19.20
CA VAL A 3 -1.27 -45.27 -18.33
C VAL A 3 -0.20 -46.15 -17.70
N ALA A 4 1.07 -45.93 -18.07
CA ALA A 4 2.18 -46.64 -17.46
C ALA A 4 2.15 -46.44 -15.94
N VAL A 5 2.00 -47.52 -15.19
CA VAL A 5 1.99 -47.51 -13.73
C VAL A 5 3.37 -47.04 -13.27
N VAL A 6 3.40 -45.90 -12.57
CA VAL A 6 4.64 -45.34 -12.00
C VAL A 6 4.94 -46.13 -10.73
N SER A 7 6.06 -46.86 -10.69
CA SER A 7 6.48 -47.62 -9.51
C SER A 7 7.05 -46.72 -8.40
N GLU A 8 7.07 -47.23 -7.16
CA GLU A 8 7.68 -46.53 -6.02
C GLU A 8 9.15 -46.17 -6.27
N GLU A 9 9.89 -47.02 -6.98
CA GLU A 9 11.28 -46.77 -7.39
C GLU A 9 11.40 -45.53 -8.26
N VAL A 10 10.47 -45.32 -9.19
CA VAL A 10 10.45 -44.13 -10.06
C VAL A 10 10.15 -42.86 -9.26
N VAL A 11 9.24 -42.95 -8.27
CA VAL A 11 8.95 -41.83 -7.35
C VAL A 11 10.18 -41.51 -6.50
N SER A 12 10.85 -42.54 -5.98
CA SER A 12 12.09 -42.43 -5.21
C SER A 12 13.19 -41.74 -6.01
N GLU A 13 13.41 -42.17 -7.25
CA GLU A 13 14.40 -41.58 -8.15
C GLU A 13 14.06 -40.13 -8.50
N ALA A 14 12.77 -39.84 -8.79
CA ALA A 14 12.33 -38.47 -9.04
C ALA A 14 12.54 -37.55 -7.83
N LEU A 15 12.27 -38.02 -6.61
CA LEU A 15 12.54 -37.26 -5.38
C LEU A 15 14.05 -37.04 -5.17
N HIS A 16 14.87 -38.06 -5.42
CA HIS A 16 16.32 -37.93 -5.37
C HIS A 16 16.80 -36.87 -6.35
N GLN A 17 16.30 -36.90 -7.59
CA GLN A 17 16.61 -35.89 -8.60
C GLN A 17 16.10 -34.49 -8.23
N LEU A 18 14.95 -34.37 -7.56
CA LEU A 18 14.37 -33.09 -7.15
C LEU A 18 15.21 -32.39 -6.07
N TYR A 19 15.69 -33.14 -5.08
CA TYR A 19 16.41 -32.60 -3.92
C TYR A 19 17.94 -32.67 -4.04
N SER A 20 18.48 -33.43 -5.01
CA SER A 20 19.93 -33.49 -5.21
C SER A 20 20.49 -32.15 -5.69
N PRO A 21 21.53 -31.59 -5.03
CA PRO A 21 22.17 -30.34 -5.46
C PRO A 21 22.89 -30.49 -6.80
N LEU A 22 23.21 -31.72 -7.20
CA LEU A 22 23.86 -32.05 -8.47
C LEU A 22 22.90 -32.05 -9.66
N SER A 23 21.59 -32.03 -9.41
CA SER A 23 20.57 -32.06 -10.46
C SER A 23 20.38 -30.69 -11.10
N SER A 24 20.47 -30.65 -12.45
CA SER A 24 20.22 -29.43 -13.21
C SER A 24 18.78 -28.90 -13.02
N PRO A 25 18.54 -27.58 -13.16
CA PRO A 25 17.19 -27.01 -13.05
C PRO A 25 16.17 -27.62 -14.03
N ARG A 26 16.62 -28.16 -15.18
CA ARG A 26 15.76 -28.85 -16.15
C ARG A 26 15.34 -30.23 -15.66
N VAL A 27 16.25 -30.96 -15.01
CA VAL A 27 15.98 -32.28 -14.41
C VAL A 27 15.02 -32.11 -13.23
N ARG A 28 15.25 -31.15 -12.34
CA ARG A 28 14.35 -30.84 -11.22
C ARG A 28 12.92 -30.53 -11.67
N ARG A 29 12.76 -29.72 -12.73
CA ARG A 29 11.42 -29.45 -13.34
C ARG A 29 10.74 -30.69 -13.92
N ARG A 30 11.50 -31.61 -14.52
CA ARG A 30 10.96 -32.88 -15.04
C ARG A 30 10.53 -33.81 -13.91
N ALA A 31 11.36 -33.93 -12.87
CA ALA A 31 11.06 -34.70 -11.67
C ALA A 31 9.80 -34.18 -10.98
N ASP A 32 9.70 -32.86 -10.75
CA ASP A 32 8.49 -32.22 -10.19
C ASP A 32 7.25 -32.48 -11.06
N SER A 33 7.34 -32.32 -12.39
CA SER A 33 6.22 -32.62 -13.30
C SER A 33 5.78 -34.09 -13.23
N LEU A 34 6.73 -35.03 -13.08
CA LEU A 34 6.44 -36.45 -12.89
C LEU A 34 5.74 -36.70 -11.56
N LEU A 35 6.25 -36.12 -10.47
CA LEU A 35 5.67 -36.24 -9.13
C LEU A 35 4.24 -35.66 -9.09
N GLN A 36 4.00 -34.52 -9.73
CA GLN A 36 2.65 -33.95 -9.85
C GLN A 36 1.69 -34.83 -10.68
N ARG A 37 2.19 -35.55 -11.69
CA ARG A 37 1.40 -36.53 -12.44
C ARG A 37 1.09 -37.75 -11.57
N PHE A 38 2.07 -38.23 -10.82
CA PHE A 38 1.90 -39.32 -9.87
C PHE A 38 0.85 -38.97 -8.82
N GLN A 39 0.89 -37.79 -8.21
CA GLN A 39 -0.13 -37.35 -7.22
C GLN A 39 -1.58 -37.39 -7.73
N ARG A 40 -1.79 -37.41 -9.06
CA ARG A 40 -3.13 -37.48 -9.68
C ARG A 40 -3.54 -38.90 -10.04
N SER A 41 -2.62 -39.87 -9.98
CA SER A 41 -2.86 -41.27 -10.33
C SER A 41 -3.65 -41.99 -9.23
N PRO A 42 -4.34 -43.10 -9.55
CA PRO A 42 -5.07 -43.90 -8.56
C PRO A 42 -4.15 -44.69 -7.62
N GLU A 43 -2.92 -45.01 -8.03
CA GLU A 43 -1.93 -45.75 -7.23
C GLU A 43 -1.23 -44.85 -6.20
N ALA A 44 -1.32 -43.53 -6.35
CA ALA A 44 -0.63 -42.56 -5.51
C ALA A 44 -0.90 -42.75 -4.01
N THR A 45 -2.18 -42.94 -3.67
CA THR A 45 -2.63 -43.07 -2.28
C THR A 45 -2.15 -44.37 -1.63
N PRO A 46 -2.40 -45.58 -2.18
CA PRO A 46 -1.93 -46.81 -1.55
C PRO A 46 -0.39 -46.88 -1.47
N THR A 47 0.33 -46.38 -2.48
CA THR A 47 1.80 -46.30 -2.44
C THR A 47 2.26 -45.33 -1.36
N ALA A 48 1.69 -44.13 -1.28
CA ALA A 48 2.02 -43.16 -0.23
C ALA A 48 1.75 -43.71 1.18
N LEU A 49 0.62 -44.41 1.37
CA LEU A 49 0.29 -45.02 2.65
C LEU A 49 1.27 -46.13 3.03
N SER A 50 1.66 -46.99 2.07
CA SER A 50 2.68 -48.02 2.27
C SER A 50 4.03 -47.42 2.70
N VAL A 51 4.45 -46.32 2.07
CA VAL A 51 5.68 -45.59 2.46
C VAL A 51 5.59 -45.09 3.90
N LEU A 52 4.42 -44.59 4.32
CA LEU A 52 4.20 -44.08 5.67
C LEU A 52 4.07 -45.19 6.72
N GLN A 53 3.53 -46.35 6.37
CA GLN A 53 3.43 -47.50 7.29
C GLN A 53 4.76 -48.23 7.48
N ALA A 54 5.69 -48.11 6.53
CA ALA A 54 7.03 -48.69 6.65
C ALA A 54 7.79 -48.13 7.87
N PRO A 55 8.56 -48.96 8.61
CA PRO A 55 9.31 -48.52 9.78
C PRO A 55 10.40 -47.50 9.38
N ILE A 56 10.59 -46.48 10.22
CA ILE A 56 11.71 -45.54 10.06
C ILE A 56 12.98 -46.22 10.59
N VAL A 57 13.92 -46.51 9.69
CA VAL A 57 15.21 -47.13 10.04
C VAL A 57 16.31 -46.10 9.80
N ASP A 58 16.97 -45.66 10.87
CA ASP A 58 18.18 -44.84 10.75
C ASP A 58 19.33 -45.71 10.24
N THR A 59 19.77 -45.45 9.01
CA THR A 59 20.86 -46.19 8.36
C THR A 59 22.25 -45.64 8.69
N GLY A 60 22.33 -44.52 9.43
CA GLY A 60 23.56 -43.76 9.67
C GLY A 60 24.07 -42.97 8.45
N SER A 61 23.43 -43.10 7.28
CA SER A 61 23.76 -42.34 6.07
C SER A 61 22.90 -41.08 5.99
N SER A 62 23.54 -39.90 6.06
CA SER A 62 22.86 -38.60 6.00
C SER A 62 22.01 -38.45 4.73
N ASP A 63 22.53 -38.90 3.60
CA ASP A 63 21.87 -38.77 2.29
C ASP A 63 20.67 -39.70 2.17
N HIS A 64 20.79 -40.94 2.68
CA HIS A 64 19.69 -41.88 2.73
C HIS A 64 18.57 -41.37 3.65
N ASN A 65 18.94 -40.88 4.85
CA ASN A 65 17.98 -40.34 5.81
C ASN A 65 17.30 -39.06 5.28
N ALA A 66 18.02 -38.19 4.56
CA ALA A 66 17.43 -37.02 3.91
C ALA A 66 16.43 -37.41 2.81
N LEU A 67 16.77 -38.41 1.99
CA LEU A 67 15.85 -38.93 0.97
C LEU A 67 14.63 -39.60 1.60
N LEU A 68 14.80 -40.36 2.69
CA LEU A 68 13.68 -40.97 3.42
C LEU A 68 12.73 -39.89 3.96
N ARG A 69 13.26 -38.82 4.58
CA ARG A 69 12.45 -37.69 5.06
C ARG A 69 11.68 -37.02 3.91
N ALA A 70 12.33 -36.80 2.76
CA ALA A 70 11.67 -36.27 1.57
C ALA A 70 10.55 -37.20 1.03
N LYS A 71 10.77 -38.52 1.02
CA LYS A 71 9.76 -39.52 0.62
C LYS A 71 8.53 -39.47 1.52
N ARG A 72 8.73 -39.42 2.85
CA ARG A 72 7.62 -39.38 3.82
C ARG A 72 6.84 -38.08 3.72
N ALA A 73 7.52 -36.94 3.59
CA ALA A 73 6.88 -35.64 3.36
C ALA A 73 6.06 -35.62 2.06
N PHE A 74 6.63 -36.15 0.97
CA PHE A 74 5.91 -36.27 -0.30
C PHE A 74 4.70 -37.22 -0.20
N ALA A 75 4.83 -38.35 0.49
CA ALA A 75 3.76 -39.31 0.71
C ALA A 75 2.59 -38.66 1.48
N ALA A 76 2.86 -38.00 2.61
CA ALA A 76 1.82 -37.32 3.39
C ALA A 76 1.14 -36.20 2.59
N SER A 77 1.91 -35.38 1.85
CA SER A 77 1.37 -34.35 0.96
C SER A 77 0.50 -34.95 -0.17
N THR A 78 0.87 -36.12 -0.70
CA THR A 78 0.13 -36.81 -1.76
C THR A 78 -1.23 -37.30 -1.26
N ILE A 79 -1.30 -37.85 -0.04
CA ILE A 79 -2.57 -38.26 0.55
C ILE A 79 -3.44 -37.03 0.80
N TYR A 80 -2.90 -35.96 1.41
CA TYR A 80 -3.63 -34.70 1.59
C TYR A 80 -4.18 -34.14 0.27
N PHE A 81 -3.34 -34.06 -0.78
CA PHE A 81 -3.74 -33.59 -2.10
C PHE A 81 -4.90 -34.41 -2.68
N THR A 82 -4.87 -35.74 -2.48
CA THR A 82 -5.93 -36.64 -2.97
C THR A 82 -7.27 -36.28 -2.34
N VAL A 83 -7.33 -36.08 -1.03
CA VAL A 83 -8.57 -35.73 -0.33
C VAL A 83 -8.99 -34.27 -0.63
N ALA A 84 -8.04 -33.33 -0.62
CA ALA A 84 -8.30 -31.92 -0.87
C ALA A 84 -8.85 -31.66 -2.28
N SER A 85 -8.43 -32.45 -3.28
CA SER A 85 -8.83 -32.32 -4.68
C SER A 85 -10.10 -33.10 -5.08
N TYR A 86 -10.77 -33.77 -4.13
CA TYR A 86 -11.97 -34.58 -4.33
C TYR A 86 -12.98 -33.99 -5.32
N VAL A 87 -13.44 -32.75 -5.06
CA VAL A 87 -14.42 -32.01 -5.88
C VAL A 87 -13.97 -31.92 -7.34
N ARG A 88 -12.72 -31.53 -7.58
CA ARG A 88 -12.18 -31.39 -8.94
C ARG A 88 -12.06 -32.75 -9.64
N LYS A 89 -11.69 -33.81 -8.89
CA LYS A 89 -11.44 -35.15 -9.45
C LYS A 89 -12.74 -35.84 -9.85
N TYR A 90 -13.79 -35.73 -9.02
CA TYR A 90 -15.04 -36.47 -9.22
C TYR A 90 -16.20 -35.62 -9.75
N LYS A 91 -16.05 -34.28 -9.83
CA LYS A 91 -17.09 -33.34 -10.30
C LYS A 91 -18.42 -33.42 -9.52
N MET A 92 -18.35 -33.81 -8.24
CA MET A 92 -19.51 -34.07 -7.38
C MET A 92 -19.85 -32.86 -6.51
N ASP A 93 -20.27 -31.76 -7.14
CA ASP A 93 -20.43 -30.48 -6.45
C ASP A 93 -21.81 -30.30 -5.79
N ASP A 94 -22.85 -30.95 -6.33
CA ASP A 94 -24.24 -30.71 -5.94
C ASP A 94 -24.99 -32.05 -5.75
N PRO A 95 -25.21 -32.50 -4.50
CA PRO A 95 -25.91 -33.74 -4.19
C PRO A 95 -27.31 -33.83 -4.80
N ALA A 96 -27.98 -32.69 -4.99
CA ALA A 96 -29.31 -32.65 -5.59
C ALA A 96 -29.30 -33.07 -7.07
N LYS A 97 -28.15 -33.00 -7.74
CA LYS A 97 -27.97 -33.35 -9.15
C LYS A 97 -27.37 -34.75 -9.36
N TRP A 98 -27.02 -35.45 -8.28
CA TRP A 98 -26.36 -36.76 -8.41
C TRP A 98 -27.31 -37.81 -8.97
N THR A 99 -26.82 -38.58 -9.95
CA THR A 99 -27.48 -39.81 -10.40
C THR A 99 -27.41 -40.90 -9.32
N PRO A 100 -28.23 -41.96 -9.39
CA PRO A 100 -28.12 -43.10 -8.47
C PRO A 100 -26.72 -43.75 -8.47
N GLU A 101 -26.06 -43.82 -9.62
CA GLU A 101 -24.70 -44.35 -9.76
C GLU A 101 -23.67 -43.43 -9.09
N GLU A 102 -23.80 -42.12 -9.27
CA GLU A 102 -22.97 -41.12 -8.60
C GLU A 102 -23.14 -41.21 -7.08
N ARG A 103 -24.37 -41.37 -6.57
CA ARG A 103 -24.62 -41.59 -5.13
C ARG A 103 -23.92 -42.84 -4.60
N LEU A 104 -24.07 -43.97 -5.29
CA LEU A 104 -23.40 -45.22 -4.90
C LEU A 104 -21.86 -45.06 -4.92
N GLN A 105 -21.34 -44.34 -5.92
CA GLN A 105 -19.91 -44.02 -6.00
C GLN A 105 -19.47 -43.11 -4.83
N HIS A 106 -20.28 -42.12 -4.45
CA HIS A 106 -20.02 -41.27 -3.29
C HIS A 106 -19.97 -42.10 -2.00
N GLU A 107 -20.97 -42.95 -1.75
CA GLU A 107 -21.04 -43.83 -0.57
C GLU A 107 -19.81 -44.75 -0.47
N LEU A 108 -19.38 -45.32 -1.59
CA LEU A 108 -18.17 -46.15 -1.65
C LEU A 108 -16.91 -45.31 -1.33
N LEU A 109 -16.82 -44.09 -1.87
CA LEU A 109 -15.71 -43.19 -1.58
C LEU A 109 -15.69 -42.75 -0.11
N VAL A 110 -16.84 -42.42 0.48
CA VAL A 110 -16.99 -42.11 1.91
C VAL A 110 -16.44 -43.24 2.76
N LYS A 111 -16.83 -44.50 2.47
CA LYS A 111 -16.32 -45.67 3.18
C LYS A 111 -14.82 -45.83 3.04
N ASN A 112 -14.29 -45.66 1.83
CA ASN A 112 -12.84 -45.77 1.57
C ASN A 112 -12.04 -44.66 2.26
N PHE A 113 -12.55 -43.42 2.28
CA PHE A 113 -11.94 -42.32 3.00
C PHE A 113 -12.03 -42.50 4.53
N GLY A 114 -13.11 -43.10 5.05
CA GLY A 114 -13.19 -43.47 6.47
C GLY A 114 -12.09 -44.47 6.87
N LEU A 115 -11.87 -45.51 6.06
CA LEU A 115 -10.76 -46.45 6.26
C LEU A 115 -9.40 -45.74 6.16
N MET A 116 -9.23 -44.87 5.17
CA MET A 116 -8.00 -44.08 5.01
C MET A 116 -7.73 -43.16 6.22
N ALA A 117 -8.76 -42.52 6.78
CA ALA A 117 -8.62 -41.72 7.99
C ALA A 117 -8.14 -42.57 9.17
N GLN A 118 -8.68 -43.78 9.35
CA GLN A 118 -8.22 -44.71 10.37
C GLN A 118 -6.77 -45.17 10.13
N ASP A 119 -6.39 -45.48 8.89
CA ASP A 119 -5.03 -45.88 8.54
C ASP A 119 -4.02 -44.74 8.79
N VAL A 120 -4.36 -43.51 8.40
CA VAL A 120 -3.54 -42.32 8.66
C VAL A 120 -3.46 -42.01 10.15
N TRP A 121 -4.56 -42.18 10.89
CA TRP A 121 -4.58 -42.08 12.36
C TRP A 121 -3.65 -43.10 13.02
N ASN A 122 -3.64 -44.35 12.53
CA ASN A 122 -2.76 -45.41 13.03
C ASN A 122 -1.28 -45.15 12.72
N VAL A 123 -0.97 -44.44 11.63
CA VAL A 123 0.40 -43.97 11.36
C VAL A 123 0.83 -42.95 12.40
N LEU A 124 -0.03 -41.98 12.74
CA LEU A 124 0.28 -40.93 13.72
C LEU A 124 0.39 -41.45 15.16
N THR A 125 -0.45 -42.42 15.54
CA THR A 125 -0.47 -43.02 16.88
C THR A 125 0.42 -44.26 17.02
N GLY A 126 1.00 -44.74 15.93
CA GLY A 126 1.87 -45.91 15.88
C GLY A 126 3.32 -45.64 16.30
N PRO A 127 4.19 -46.67 16.22
CA PRO A 127 5.60 -46.57 16.67
C PRO A 127 6.43 -45.55 15.88
N ASN A 128 6.05 -45.26 14.63
CA ASN A 128 6.71 -44.23 13.82
C ASN A 128 6.34 -42.81 14.25
N GLY A 129 5.21 -42.62 14.95
CA GLY A 129 4.64 -41.31 15.25
C GLY A 129 5.61 -40.36 15.97
N THR A 130 6.40 -40.87 16.92
CA THR A 130 7.41 -40.07 17.65
C THR A 130 8.64 -39.74 16.83
N GLN A 131 8.88 -40.47 15.74
CA GLN A 131 10.05 -40.34 14.88
C GLN A 131 9.76 -39.50 13.62
N GLU A 132 8.48 -39.19 13.34
CA GLU A 132 8.11 -38.34 12.22
C GLU A 132 8.53 -36.89 12.40
N GLU A 133 8.83 -36.24 11.27
CA GLU A 133 8.94 -34.79 11.23
C GLU A 133 7.56 -34.13 11.39
N LEU A 134 7.52 -32.96 12.04
CA LEU A 134 6.28 -32.21 12.31
C LEU A 134 5.51 -31.85 11.02
N ASN A 135 6.20 -31.62 9.91
CA ASN A 135 5.59 -31.36 8.60
C ASN A 135 4.78 -32.57 8.10
N VAL A 136 5.28 -33.80 8.25
CA VAL A 136 4.60 -35.05 7.90
C VAL A 136 3.38 -35.18 8.79
N GLN A 137 3.55 -35.08 10.10
CA GLN A 137 2.46 -35.18 11.07
C GLN A 137 1.34 -34.19 10.77
N THR A 138 1.68 -32.94 10.43
CA THR A 138 0.71 -31.89 10.08
C THR A 138 -0.06 -32.23 8.80
N HIS A 139 0.60 -32.72 7.74
CA HIS A 139 -0.10 -33.14 6.51
C HIS A 139 -1.05 -34.32 6.75
N LEU A 140 -0.68 -35.24 7.63
CA LEU A 140 -1.54 -36.36 8.01
C LEU A 140 -2.75 -35.87 8.83
N ALA A 141 -2.56 -34.98 9.80
CA ALA A 141 -3.65 -34.35 10.53
C ALA A 141 -4.59 -33.56 9.61
N LEU A 142 -4.04 -32.79 8.65
CA LEU A 142 -4.82 -32.08 7.62
C LEU A 142 -5.63 -33.05 6.76
N THR A 143 -5.05 -34.20 6.41
CA THR A 143 -5.76 -35.26 5.67
C THR A 143 -6.98 -35.74 6.45
N ILE A 144 -6.81 -36.06 7.73
CA ILE A 144 -7.90 -36.50 8.62
C ILE A 144 -8.95 -35.39 8.73
N ALA A 145 -8.53 -34.16 9.00
CA ALA A 145 -9.44 -33.01 9.11
C ALA A 145 -10.29 -32.82 7.84
N ILE A 146 -9.71 -32.88 6.64
CA ILE A 146 -10.48 -32.75 5.40
C ILE A 146 -11.44 -33.92 5.20
N ILE A 147 -11.03 -35.16 5.53
CA ILE A 147 -11.94 -36.32 5.46
C ILE A 147 -13.14 -36.09 6.38
N LEU A 148 -12.90 -35.70 7.64
CA LEU A 148 -13.94 -35.41 8.60
C LEU A 148 -14.85 -34.26 8.12
N LEU A 149 -14.29 -33.13 7.69
CA LEU A 149 -15.07 -32.00 7.20
C LEU A 149 -15.91 -32.34 5.97
N ARG A 150 -15.39 -33.12 5.03
CA ARG A 150 -16.08 -33.45 3.77
C ARG A 150 -17.19 -34.47 3.97
N PHE A 151 -16.92 -35.55 4.68
CA PHE A 151 -17.76 -36.74 4.69
C PHE A 151 -18.52 -36.96 5.99
N HIS A 152 -18.37 -36.07 6.97
CA HIS A 152 -19.26 -36.04 8.11
C HIS A 152 -20.67 -35.63 7.65
N GLU A 153 -21.58 -36.61 7.60
CA GLU A 153 -22.99 -36.38 7.34
C GLU A 153 -23.67 -35.92 8.63
N SER A 154 -24.37 -34.78 8.58
CA SER A 154 -25.17 -34.25 9.70
C SER A 154 -26.41 -35.08 10.03
N GLN A 155 -26.53 -36.30 9.48
CA GLN A 155 -27.67 -37.19 9.64
C GLN A 155 -27.61 -38.00 10.95
N GLY A 156 -26.57 -37.82 11.79
CA GLY A 156 -26.44 -38.43 13.13
C GLY A 156 -26.02 -37.43 14.22
N GLU A 157 -26.17 -37.84 15.49
CA GLU A 157 -25.77 -37.05 16.68
C GLU A 157 -24.24 -36.92 16.86
N THR A 158 -23.44 -37.59 16.02
CA THR A 158 -21.98 -37.52 16.10
C THR A 158 -21.48 -36.15 15.66
N THR A 159 -20.60 -35.54 16.44
CA THR A 159 -19.91 -34.29 16.11
C THR A 159 -18.54 -34.59 15.49
N VAL A 160 -17.84 -33.59 14.93
CA VAL A 160 -16.43 -33.78 14.50
C VAL A 160 -15.56 -34.27 15.66
N VAL A 161 -15.84 -33.79 16.88
CA VAL A 161 -15.19 -34.27 18.10
C VAL A 161 -15.52 -35.74 18.34
N GLY A 162 -16.79 -36.14 18.23
CA GLY A 162 -17.19 -37.54 18.33
C GLY A 162 -16.53 -38.44 17.27
N ALA A 163 -16.26 -37.92 16.07
CA ALA A 163 -15.51 -38.66 15.05
C ALA A 163 -14.02 -38.81 15.41
N VAL A 164 -13.40 -37.80 16.03
CA VAL A 164 -12.04 -37.92 16.58
C VAL A 164 -12.00 -38.92 17.74
N GLU A 165 -12.98 -38.89 18.65
CA GLU A 165 -13.11 -39.87 19.72
C GLU A 165 -13.28 -41.29 19.18
N TRP A 166 -14.04 -41.46 18.10
CA TRP A 166 -14.17 -42.74 17.42
C TRP A 166 -12.82 -43.24 16.87
N LEU A 167 -12.00 -42.36 16.28
CA LEU A 167 -10.64 -42.72 15.82
C LEU A 167 -9.74 -43.15 16.98
N VAL A 168 -9.82 -42.46 18.13
CA VAL A 168 -9.09 -42.81 19.35
C VAL A 168 -9.52 -44.19 19.85
N GLN A 169 -10.83 -44.49 19.90
CA GLN A 169 -11.35 -45.78 20.38
C GLN A 169 -10.99 -46.95 19.46
N ASN A 170 -10.82 -46.70 18.16
CA ASN A 170 -10.54 -47.72 17.15
C ASN A 170 -9.07 -47.75 16.71
N GLN A 171 -8.18 -47.03 17.40
CA GLN A 171 -6.77 -47.02 17.05
C GLN A 171 -6.12 -48.40 17.26
N GLN A 172 -5.22 -48.79 16.37
CA GLN A 172 -4.54 -50.10 16.41
C GLN A 172 -3.67 -50.29 17.65
N HIS A 173 -3.12 -49.20 18.20
CA HIS A 173 -2.26 -49.20 19.37
C HIS A 173 -2.99 -48.52 20.54
N PRO A 174 -3.76 -49.25 21.37
CA PRO A 174 -4.55 -48.65 22.44
C PRO A 174 -3.66 -47.95 23.46
N VAL A 175 -4.19 -46.91 24.10
CA VAL A 175 -3.48 -46.19 25.17
C VAL A 175 -3.26 -47.13 26.36
N SER A 176 -2.03 -47.61 26.53
CA SER A 176 -1.65 -48.54 27.59
C SER A 176 -0.52 -48.04 28.49
N ASP A 177 0.22 -47.04 28.04
CA ASP A 177 1.38 -46.46 28.74
C ASP A 177 1.47 -44.94 28.49
N SER A 178 2.46 -44.29 29.12
CA SER A 178 2.65 -42.84 28.98
C SER A 178 3.05 -42.42 27.55
N VAL A 179 3.75 -43.28 26.80
CA VAL A 179 4.21 -42.98 25.43
C VAL A 179 3.04 -42.99 24.46
N THR A 180 2.23 -44.04 24.48
CA THR A 180 1.01 -44.17 23.68
C THR A 180 -0.03 -43.11 24.05
N ALA A 181 -0.14 -42.73 25.33
CA ALA A 181 -0.96 -41.60 25.76
C ALA A 181 -0.46 -40.26 25.18
N THR A 182 0.85 -40.00 25.24
CA THR A 182 1.48 -38.79 24.70
C THR A 182 1.25 -38.67 23.20
N LEU A 183 1.45 -39.75 22.45
CA LEU A 183 1.21 -39.82 21.01
C LEU A 183 -0.26 -39.61 20.63
N THR A 184 -1.17 -40.23 21.37
CA THR A 184 -2.61 -40.08 21.15
C THR A 184 -3.03 -38.64 21.40
N ASN A 185 -2.61 -38.04 22.53
CA ASN A 185 -2.89 -36.64 22.85
C ASN A 185 -2.30 -35.68 21.81
N PHE A 186 -1.07 -35.95 21.34
CA PHE A 186 -0.45 -35.17 20.27
C PHE A 186 -1.28 -35.20 18.99
N THR A 187 -1.71 -36.40 18.58
CA THR A 187 -2.51 -36.61 17.37
C THR A 187 -3.88 -35.94 17.48
N VAL A 188 -4.54 -36.06 18.64
CA VAL A 188 -5.82 -35.40 18.92
C VAL A 188 -5.67 -33.88 18.83
N LEU A 189 -4.71 -33.29 19.54
CA LEU A 189 -4.50 -31.84 19.52
C LEU A 189 -4.15 -31.34 18.11
N LEU A 190 -3.24 -32.01 17.40
CA LEU A 190 -2.85 -31.60 16.05
C LEU A 190 -4.03 -31.67 15.08
N THR A 191 -4.87 -32.69 15.17
CA THR A 191 -6.07 -32.84 14.35
C THR A 191 -7.10 -31.76 14.69
N LEU A 192 -7.37 -31.54 15.99
CA LEU A 192 -8.30 -30.51 16.44
C LEU A 192 -7.83 -29.11 16.07
N LYS A 193 -6.52 -28.84 16.10
CA LYS A 193 -5.95 -27.55 15.69
C LYS A 193 -6.25 -27.25 14.21
N VAL A 194 -6.02 -28.20 13.32
CA VAL A 194 -6.10 -27.94 11.87
C VAL A 194 -7.52 -28.01 11.31
N ILE A 195 -8.48 -28.60 12.03
CA ILE A 195 -9.90 -28.64 11.62
C ILE A 195 -10.46 -27.24 11.34
N PRO A 196 -10.48 -26.30 12.29
CA PRO A 196 -11.06 -24.99 12.06
C PRO A 196 -10.20 -24.13 11.11
N GLU A 197 -8.87 -24.30 11.09
CA GLU A 197 -7.97 -23.66 10.11
C GLU A 197 -8.33 -24.05 8.66
N GLU A 198 -8.59 -25.34 8.39
CA GLU A 198 -8.93 -25.81 7.05
C GLU A 198 -10.32 -25.38 6.58
N VAL A 199 -11.24 -25.12 7.51
CA VAL A 199 -12.54 -24.51 7.18
C VAL A 199 -12.35 -23.07 6.70
N ALA A 200 -11.44 -22.31 7.29
CA ALA A 200 -11.08 -20.96 6.85
C ALA A 200 -10.22 -20.97 5.56
N ASN A 201 -9.47 -22.05 5.30
CA ASN A 201 -8.56 -22.14 4.17
C ASN A 201 -9.27 -22.10 2.80
N LYS A 202 -8.98 -21.07 2.00
CA LYS A 202 -9.54 -20.88 0.65
C LYS A 202 -8.96 -21.85 -0.40
N ARG A 203 -7.82 -22.49 -0.12
CA ARG A 203 -7.19 -23.47 -1.02
C ARG A 203 -7.99 -24.77 -1.09
N VAL A 204 -8.66 -25.13 0.00
CA VAL A 204 -9.59 -26.26 0.03
C VAL A 204 -10.86 -25.87 -0.71
N LYS A 205 -11.12 -26.56 -1.82
CA LYS A 205 -12.32 -26.30 -2.62
C LYS A 205 -13.52 -26.97 -1.95
N PHE A 206 -14.19 -26.22 -1.09
CA PHE A 206 -15.57 -26.47 -0.66
C PHE A 206 -16.50 -25.66 -1.57
N THR A 207 -17.69 -26.21 -1.84
CA THR A 207 -18.78 -25.38 -2.36
C THR A 207 -19.17 -24.37 -1.29
N LYS A 208 -19.79 -23.25 -1.68
CA LYS A 208 -20.21 -22.21 -0.73
C LYS A 208 -21.06 -22.80 0.41
N THR A 209 -22.08 -23.58 0.05
CA THR A 209 -22.97 -24.25 1.01
C THR A 209 -22.24 -25.24 1.92
N LYS A 210 -21.31 -26.03 1.38
CA LYS A 210 -20.55 -26.98 2.23
C LYS A 210 -19.61 -26.24 3.18
N ARG A 211 -19.02 -25.12 2.77
CA ARG A 211 -18.18 -24.30 3.65
C ARG A 211 -19.00 -23.73 4.81
N GLU A 212 -20.17 -23.16 4.51
CA GLU A 212 -21.11 -22.66 5.54
C GLU A 212 -21.49 -23.77 6.53
N GLN A 213 -21.79 -24.98 6.06
CA GLN A 213 -22.06 -26.13 6.93
C GLN A 213 -20.87 -26.52 7.81
N CYS A 214 -19.65 -26.51 7.25
CA CYS A 214 -18.44 -26.79 8.01
C CYS A 214 -18.17 -25.71 9.07
N GLU A 215 -18.39 -24.44 8.74
CA GLU A 215 -18.31 -23.33 9.67
C GLU A 215 -19.29 -23.54 10.82
N ASP A 216 -20.58 -23.78 10.55
CA ASP A 216 -21.60 -24.01 11.58
C ASP A 216 -21.28 -25.21 12.47
N MET A 217 -20.73 -26.28 11.88
CA MET A 217 -20.29 -27.47 12.61
C MET A 217 -19.14 -27.16 13.57
N VAL A 218 -18.12 -26.41 13.12
CA VAL A 218 -17.02 -25.95 13.98
C VAL A 218 -17.56 -25.08 15.10
N LYS A 219 -18.43 -24.10 14.81
CA LYS A 219 -19.03 -23.22 15.82
C LYS A 219 -19.79 -24.00 16.90
N THR A 220 -20.56 -25.00 16.49
CA THR A 220 -21.34 -25.85 17.39
C THR A 220 -20.43 -26.68 18.31
N CYS A 221 -19.27 -27.12 17.82
CA CYS A 221 -18.31 -27.91 18.59
C CYS A 221 -17.41 -27.06 19.52
N ALA A 222 -17.22 -25.78 19.20
CA ALA A 222 -16.19 -24.93 19.81
C ALA A 222 -16.28 -24.88 21.34
N ALA A 223 -17.47 -24.65 21.90
CA ALA A 223 -17.64 -24.59 23.35
C ALA A 223 -17.30 -25.92 24.05
N HIS A 224 -17.61 -27.07 23.44
CA HIS A 224 -17.31 -28.38 24.01
C HIS A 224 -15.82 -28.71 23.94
N VAL A 225 -15.16 -28.39 22.82
CA VAL A 225 -13.70 -28.57 22.68
C VAL A 225 -12.97 -27.77 23.76
N ILE A 226 -13.32 -26.50 23.93
CA ILE A 226 -12.66 -25.61 24.89
C ILE A 226 -12.98 -25.96 26.34
N ARG A 227 -14.24 -26.27 26.69
CA ARG A 227 -14.64 -26.53 28.08
C ARG A 227 -14.34 -27.94 28.57
N THR A 228 -14.26 -28.91 27.67
CA THR A 228 -14.21 -30.33 28.07
C THR A 228 -12.98 -31.04 27.52
N VAL A 229 -12.77 -30.99 26.20
CA VAL A 229 -11.71 -31.78 25.55
C VAL A 229 -10.32 -31.26 25.93
N LEU A 230 -10.04 -29.97 25.71
CA LEU A 230 -8.71 -29.42 25.98
C LEU A 230 -8.32 -29.49 27.47
N PRO A 231 -9.20 -29.16 28.45
CA PRO A 231 -8.88 -29.32 29.87
C PRO A 231 -8.59 -30.77 30.28
N SER A 232 -9.27 -31.76 29.66
CA SER A 232 -8.98 -33.18 29.95
C SER A 232 -7.57 -33.60 29.52
N ILE A 233 -7.10 -33.07 28.39
CA ILE A 233 -5.72 -33.31 27.89
C ILE A 233 -4.71 -32.52 28.73
N THR A 234 -5.09 -31.32 29.19
CA THR A 234 -4.27 -30.45 30.02
C THR A 234 -3.85 -31.16 31.31
N ALA A 235 -4.78 -31.82 31.99
CA ALA A 235 -4.49 -32.60 33.19
C ALA A 235 -3.48 -33.74 32.94
N ALA A 236 -3.51 -34.36 31.75
CA ALA A 236 -2.53 -35.37 31.37
C ALA A 236 -1.14 -34.76 31.08
N ILE A 237 -1.11 -33.55 30.52
CA ILE A 237 0.13 -32.82 30.23
C ILE A 237 0.82 -32.34 31.51
N ASP A 238 0.06 -31.86 32.49
CA ASP A 238 0.62 -31.35 33.75
C ASP A 238 1.19 -32.46 34.65
N ALA A 239 0.83 -33.72 34.39
CA ALA A 239 1.43 -34.86 35.08
C ALA A 239 2.89 -35.13 34.67
N SER A 240 3.43 -34.49 33.63
CA SER A 240 4.79 -34.68 33.14
C SER A 240 5.47 -33.35 32.75
N GLU A 241 6.66 -33.09 33.30
CA GLU A 241 7.44 -31.90 32.95
C GLU A 241 8.09 -31.96 31.56
N GLU A 242 8.28 -33.16 31.01
CA GLU A 242 9.00 -33.40 29.75
C GLU A 242 8.15 -33.14 28.48
N GLN A 243 6.89 -32.75 28.64
CA GLN A 243 5.92 -32.62 27.54
C GLN A 243 5.82 -31.20 26.93
N ALA A 244 6.95 -30.50 26.77
CA ALA A 244 6.98 -29.13 26.25
C ALA A 244 6.30 -28.97 24.87
N GLN A 245 6.48 -29.94 23.96
CA GLN A 245 5.85 -29.93 22.63
C GLN A 245 4.32 -30.02 22.70
N LEU A 246 3.79 -30.83 23.61
CA LEU A 246 2.34 -30.94 23.83
C LEU A 246 1.76 -29.68 24.45
N ARG A 247 2.48 -29.02 25.36
CA ARG A 247 2.07 -27.72 25.93
C ARG A 247 1.92 -26.66 24.84
N GLY A 248 2.93 -26.54 23.97
CA GLY A 248 2.87 -25.62 22.83
C GLY A 248 1.71 -25.95 21.89
N LEU A 249 1.50 -27.23 21.57
CA LEU A 249 0.42 -27.66 20.69
C LEU A 249 -0.97 -27.46 21.30
N LEU A 250 -1.13 -27.64 22.61
CA LEU A 250 -2.35 -27.34 23.35
C LEU A 250 -2.73 -25.86 23.20
N LEU A 251 -1.76 -24.96 23.42
CA LEU A 251 -1.96 -23.52 23.27
C LEU A 251 -2.31 -23.15 21.81
N GLN A 252 -1.59 -23.70 20.83
CA GLN A 252 -1.92 -23.48 19.42
C GLN A 252 -3.32 -24.00 19.05
N THR A 253 -3.71 -25.15 19.60
CA THR A 253 -5.05 -25.70 19.39
C THR A 253 -6.08 -24.74 19.96
N PHE A 254 -5.88 -24.27 21.19
CA PHE A 254 -6.77 -23.29 21.81
C PHE A 254 -6.89 -22.00 20.98
N ALA A 255 -5.77 -21.42 20.56
CA ALA A 255 -5.74 -20.22 19.71
C ALA A 255 -6.54 -20.41 18.42
N SER A 256 -6.31 -21.52 17.72
CA SER A 256 -7.01 -21.84 16.47
C SER A 256 -8.54 -21.94 16.63
N TRP A 257 -9.00 -22.55 17.72
CA TRP A 257 -10.43 -22.63 18.01
C TRP A 257 -11.03 -21.28 18.42
N VAL A 258 -10.28 -20.43 19.12
CA VAL A 258 -10.72 -19.06 19.43
C VAL A 258 -10.86 -18.22 18.16
N GLU A 259 -9.84 -18.25 17.28
CA GLU A 259 -9.81 -17.46 16.04
C GLU A 259 -10.92 -17.89 15.07
N HIS A 260 -11.06 -19.18 14.82
CA HIS A 260 -11.90 -19.70 13.73
C HIS A 260 -13.22 -20.31 14.20
N GLY A 261 -13.33 -20.68 15.47
CA GLY A 261 -14.50 -21.39 16.02
C GLY A 261 -15.58 -20.51 16.65
N THR A 262 -15.36 -19.19 16.74
CA THR A 262 -16.27 -18.24 17.42
C THR A 262 -16.68 -18.72 18.81
N VAL A 263 -15.69 -18.94 19.67
CA VAL A 263 -15.91 -19.46 21.02
C VAL A 263 -16.66 -18.41 21.86
N PRO A 264 -17.75 -18.77 22.57
CA PRO A 264 -18.42 -17.86 23.48
C PRO A 264 -17.49 -17.40 24.63
N PRO A 265 -17.47 -16.12 25.02
CA PRO A 265 -16.59 -15.62 26.09
C PRO A 265 -16.66 -16.41 27.41
N PRO A 266 -17.84 -16.83 27.90
CA PRO A 266 -17.89 -17.64 29.13
C PRO A 266 -17.11 -18.96 29.02
N ALA A 267 -17.07 -19.58 27.84
CA ALA A 267 -16.30 -20.80 27.62
C ALA A 267 -14.78 -20.57 27.68
N ILE A 268 -14.32 -19.40 27.22
CA ILE A 268 -12.91 -18.97 27.32
C ILE A 268 -12.53 -18.76 28.79
N VAL A 269 -13.38 -18.07 29.56
CA VAL A 269 -13.13 -17.80 30.98
C VAL A 269 -13.12 -19.09 31.81
N GLU A 270 -14.10 -19.97 31.62
CA GLU A 270 -14.27 -21.17 32.44
C GLU A 270 -13.21 -22.25 32.19
N CYS A 271 -12.55 -22.27 31.03
CA CYS A 271 -11.61 -23.34 30.68
C CYS A 271 -10.25 -23.26 31.38
N GLY A 272 -9.90 -22.11 31.96
CA GLY A 272 -8.61 -21.87 32.63
C GLY A 272 -7.38 -21.83 31.71
N LEU A 273 -7.53 -22.07 30.40
CA LEU A 273 -6.42 -22.07 29.45
C LEU A 273 -5.90 -20.66 29.15
N LEU A 274 -6.74 -19.63 29.30
CA LEU A 274 -6.29 -18.23 29.18
C LEU A 274 -5.31 -17.85 30.30
N ASP A 275 -5.66 -18.17 31.55
CA ASP A 275 -4.76 -17.93 32.69
C ASP A 275 -3.47 -18.71 32.52
N ARG A 276 -3.56 -19.99 32.10
CA ARG A 276 -2.38 -20.78 31.75
C ARG A 276 -1.53 -20.11 30.69
N ALA A 277 -2.12 -19.59 29.61
CA ALA A 277 -1.38 -18.89 28.56
C ALA A 277 -0.58 -17.72 29.15
N PHE A 278 -1.19 -16.87 29.98
CA PHE A 278 -0.47 -15.78 30.64
C PHE A 278 0.71 -16.26 31.50
N HIS A 279 0.59 -17.37 32.20
CA HIS A 279 1.70 -17.95 32.98
C HIS A 279 2.83 -18.48 32.07
N GLU A 280 2.46 -19.14 30.97
CA GLU A 280 3.40 -19.73 30.00
C GLU A 280 4.10 -18.66 29.13
N THR A 281 3.66 -17.39 29.16
CA THR A 281 4.40 -16.27 28.52
C THR A 281 5.81 -16.11 29.11
N LEU A 282 5.99 -16.48 30.37
CA LEU A 282 7.28 -16.37 31.07
C LEU A 282 8.16 -17.61 30.88
N VAL A 283 7.76 -18.57 30.02
CA VAL A 283 8.47 -19.81 29.74
C VAL A 283 9.03 -19.77 28.31
N PRO A 284 10.36 -19.81 28.08
CA PRO A 284 10.96 -19.62 26.76
C PRO A 284 10.43 -20.52 25.65
N THR A 285 10.10 -21.78 25.97
CA THR A 285 9.67 -22.78 24.96
C THR A 285 8.21 -22.65 24.55
N SER A 286 7.36 -22.02 25.37
CA SER A 286 5.92 -21.87 25.14
C SER A 286 5.46 -20.42 24.96
N SER A 287 6.30 -19.43 25.27
CA SER A 287 5.97 -18.00 25.23
C SER A 287 5.33 -17.55 23.92
N VAL A 288 5.89 -17.94 22.78
CA VAL A 288 5.36 -17.54 21.46
C VAL A 288 3.92 -18.04 21.25
N TYR A 289 3.64 -19.27 21.68
CA TYR A 289 2.30 -19.86 21.56
C TYR A 289 1.32 -19.30 22.59
N ALA A 290 1.81 -19.02 23.79
CA ALA A 290 1.05 -18.36 24.84
C ALA A 290 0.60 -16.95 24.42
N LEU A 291 1.50 -16.15 23.87
CA LEU A 291 1.19 -14.80 23.39
C LEU A 291 0.29 -14.83 22.16
N GLN A 292 0.42 -15.85 21.30
CA GLN A 292 -0.55 -16.10 20.22
C GLN A 292 -1.96 -16.33 20.79
N VAL A 293 -2.14 -17.19 21.80
CA VAL A 293 -3.44 -17.40 22.45
C VAL A 293 -4.02 -16.07 22.97
N VAL A 294 -3.22 -15.29 23.69
CA VAL A 294 -3.67 -14.02 24.25
C VAL A 294 -4.15 -13.08 23.15
N ARG A 295 -3.42 -12.97 22.04
CA ARG A 295 -3.80 -12.14 20.88
C ARG A 295 -5.07 -12.63 20.19
N GLU A 296 -5.26 -13.93 20.01
CA GLU A 296 -6.52 -14.44 19.44
C GLU A 296 -7.72 -14.18 20.35
N VAL A 297 -7.54 -14.29 21.67
CA VAL A 297 -8.59 -13.95 22.65
C VAL A 297 -8.94 -12.46 22.59
N VAL A 298 -7.93 -11.58 22.48
CA VAL A 298 -8.14 -10.14 22.26
C VAL A 298 -8.96 -9.90 20.98
N ARG A 299 -8.61 -10.56 19.86
CA ARG A 299 -9.33 -10.39 18.59
C ARG A 299 -10.75 -10.96 18.60
N ALA A 300 -11.02 -11.96 19.44
CA ALA A 300 -12.36 -12.50 19.64
C ALA A 300 -13.26 -11.54 20.45
N CYS A 301 -12.68 -10.57 21.17
CA CYS A 301 -13.40 -9.57 21.94
C CYS A 301 -13.86 -8.38 21.07
N GLN A 302 -14.91 -8.58 20.27
CA GLN A 302 -15.39 -7.57 19.30
C GLN A 302 -16.67 -6.83 19.70
N HIS A 303 -17.37 -7.29 20.74
CA HIS A 303 -18.71 -6.82 21.09
C HIS A 303 -18.80 -6.37 22.54
N ASP A 304 -19.75 -5.46 22.82
CA ASP A 304 -20.00 -4.89 24.15
C ASP A 304 -20.43 -5.93 25.19
N ASP A 305 -20.86 -7.14 24.79
CA ASP A 305 -21.19 -8.24 25.69
C ASP A 305 -19.96 -9.05 26.15
N HIS A 306 -18.76 -8.74 25.62
CA HIS A 306 -17.51 -9.43 25.98
C HIS A 306 -16.73 -8.74 27.13
N VAL A 307 -17.33 -7.74 27.78
CA VAL A 307 -16.69 -6.89 28.81
C VAL A 307 -15.95 -7.68 29.91
N GLN A 308 -16.56 -8.73 30.46
CA GLN A 308 -15.93 -9.52 31.53
C GLN A 308 -14.63 -10.20 31.08
N LEU A 309 -14.58 -10.64 29.82
CA LEU A 309 -13.38 -11.23 29.24
C LEU A 309 -12.32 -10.16 28.97
N MET A 310 -12.73 -8.97 28.50
CA MET A 310 -11.82 -7.83 28.32
C MET A 310 -11.16 -7.43 29.66
N GLU A 311 -11.93 -7.30 30.74
CA GLU A 311 -11.42 -6.98 32.08
C GLU A 311 -10.43 -8.05 32.58
N LEU A 312 -10.76 -9.33 32.39
CA LEU A 312 -9.87 -10.43 32.76
C LEU A 312 -8.53 -10.36 32.01
N VAL A 313 -8.58 -10.15 30.69
CA VAL A 313 -7.38 -10.03 29.84
C VAL A 313 -6.54 -8.83 30.27
N MET A 314 -7.16 -7.66 30.48
CA MET A 314 -6.45 -6.47 30.96
C MET A 314 -5.78 -6.70 32.32
N ASN A 315 -6.50 -7.30 33.27
CA ASN A 315 -5.95 -7.59 34.60
C ASN A 315 -4.75 -8.53 34.50
N ASN A 316 -4.84 -9.57 33.67
CA ASN A 316 -3.73 -10.49 33.46
C ASN A 316 -2.52 -9.81 32.79
N PHE A 317 -2.73 -8.85 31.87
CA PHE A 317 -1.63 -8.01 31.33
C PHE A 317 -0.98 -7.13 32.39
N VAL A 318 -1.76 -6.50 33.27
CA VAL A 318 -1.23 -5.69 34.38
C VAL A 318 -0.39 -6.56 35.31
N VAL A 319 -0.88 -7.75 35.67
CA VAL A 319 -0.14 -8.70 36.50
C VAL A 319 1.14 -9.17 35.79
N LEU A 320 1.06 -9.49 34.50
CA LEU A 320 2.23 -9.87 33.70
C LEU A 320 3.27 -8.74 33.65
N GLY A 321 2.82 -7.50 33.43
CA GLY A 321 3.64 -6.30 33.41
C GLY A 321 4.44 -6.11 34.70
N LYS A 322 3.78 -6.27 35.86
CA LYS A 322 4.44 -6.19 37.18
C LYS A 322 5.54 -7.25 37.32
N HIS A 323 5.27 -8.50 36.96
CA HIS A 323 6.27 -9.57 37.00
C HIS A 323 7.45 -9.32 36.04
N LEU A 324 7.18 -8.80 34.85
CA LEU A 324 8.23 -8.44 33.89
C LEU A 324 9.07 -7.28 34.40
N GLN A 325 8.46 -6.26 35.00
CA GLN A 325 9.17 -5.14 35.59
C GLN A 325 10.11 -5.59 36.72
N GLU A 326 9.62 -6.44 37.62
CA GLU A 326 10.42 -7.02 38.71
C GLU A 326 11.62 -7.82 38.18
N ARG A 327 11.39 -8.73 37.23
CA ARG A 327 12.45 -9.59 36.69
C ARG A 327 13.46 -8.86 35.81
N THR A 328 13.01 -7.88 35.03
CA THR A 328 13.91 -7.04 34.22
C THR A 328 14.83 -6.19 35.12
N ALA A 329 14.34 -5.76 36.29
CA ALA A 329 15.16 -5.06 37.28
C ALA A 329 16.25 -5.97 37.90
N GLU A 330 16.00 -7.28 38.01
CA GLU A 330 16.99 -8.26 38.48
C GLU A 330 17.99 -8.66 37.38
N SER A 331 17.50 -8.91 36.16
CA SER A 331 18.33 -9.28 35.01
C SER A 331 17.60 -9.01 33.68
N GLU A 332 17.95 -7.91 33.01
CA GLU A 332 17.37 -7.50 31.72
C GLU A 332 17.48 -8.62 30.66
N SER A 333 18.61 -9.33 30.62
CA SER A 333 18.84 -10.42 29.66
C SER A 333 17.90 -11.61 29.80
N SER A 334 17.34 -11.85 30.99
CA SER A 334 16.57 -13.06 31.27
C SER A 334 15.20 -13.08 30.57
N MET A 335 14.63 -11.90 30.28
CA MET A 335 13.27 -11.77 29.74
C MET A 335 13.23 -11.38 28.25
N ASN A 336 14.38 -11.13 27.63
CA ASN A 336 14.48 -10.66 26.24
C ASN A 336 13.74 -11.54 25.21
N PHE A 337 13.53 -12.83 25.51
CA PHE A 337 12.82 -13.75 24.61
C PHE A 337 11.31 -13.45 24.47
N CYS A 338 10.69 -12.72 25.41
CA CYS A 338 9.23 -12.48 25.43
C CYS A 338 8.84 -11.00 25.42
N LEU A 339 9.73 -10.07 25.77
CA LEU A 339 9.36 -8.66 25.98
C LEU A 339 8.77 -8.00 24.73
N ALA A 340 9.33 -8.26 23.53
CA ALA A 340 8.83 -7.69 22.29
C ALA A 340 7.42 -8.20 21.98
N ASP A 341 7.22 -9.52 22.01
CA ASP A 341 5.90 -10.13 21.76
C ASP A 341 4.86 -9.71 22.83
N CYS A 342 5.28 -9.48 24.08
CA CYS A 342 4.42 -8.94 25.14
C CYS A 342 4.00 -7.49 24.84
N ALA A 343 4.95 -6.65 24.40
CA ALA A 343 4.67 -5.27 24.01
C ALA A 343 3.70 -5.19 22.81
N THR A 344 3.90 -6.03 21.80
CA THR A 344 2.96 -6.16 20.68
C THR A 344 1.58 -6.62 21.16
N ALA A 345 1.51 -7.66 22.01
CA ALA A 345 0.25 -8.21 22.48
C ALA A 345 -0.54 -7.21 23.36
N ILE A 346 0.13 -6.48 24.26
CA ILE A 346 -0.54 -5.47 25.09
C ILE A 346 -0.94 -4.23 24.27
N ALA A 347 -0.15 -3.82 23.27
CA ALA A 347 -0.52 -2.74 22.37
C ALA A 347 -1.74 -3.11 21.51
N GLU A 348 -1.79 -4.33 20.95
CA GLU A 348 -2.97 -4.86 20.24
C GLU A 348 -4.21 -4.91 21.14
N CYS A 349 -4.06 -5.38 22.38
CA CYS A 349 -5.10 -5.35 23.39
C CYS A 349 -5.60 -3.92 23.64
N GLY A 350 -4.68 -2.98 23.80
CA GLY A 350 -5.00 -1.59 24.04
C GLY A 350 -5.80 -0.95 22.91
N LYS A 351 -5.44 -1.24 21.66
CA LYS A 351 -6.16 -0.76 20.47
C LYS A 351 -7.54 -1.38 20.35
N ALA A 352 -7.63 -2.70 20.52
CA ALA A 352 -8.90 -3.42 20.42
C ALA A 352 -9.91 -2.93 21.47
N PHE A 353 -9.44 -2.61 22.69
CA PHE A 353 -10.31 -2.28 23.82
C PHE A 353 -10.37 -0.77 24.11
N ILE A 354 -9.82 0.07 23.24
CA ILE A 354 -9.80 1.53 23.40
C ILE A 354 -11.19 2.13 23.67
N VAL A 355 -12.20 1.63 22.96
CA VAL A 355 -13.61 2.03 23.12
C VAL A 355 -14.08 1.68 24.51
N TYR A 356 -13.80 0.45 24.96
CA TYR A 356 -14.15 -0.02 26.29
C TYR A 356 -13.51 0.85 27.40
N PHE A 357 -12.21 1.12 27.29
CA PHE A 357 -11.45 1.89 28.28
C PHE A 357 -12.05 3.27 28.54
N VAL A 358 -12.36 3.97 27.45
CA VAL A 358 -12.74 5.38 27.46
C VAL A 358 -14.25 5.56 27.68
N ASP A 359 -15.09 4.72 27.07
CA ASP A 359 -16.55 4.84 27.18
C ASP A 359 -17.10 4.25 28.48
N TYR A 360 -16.60 3.08 28.93
CA TYR A 360 -17.28 2.28 29.96
C TYR A 360 -16.56 2.31 31.32
N THR A 361 -15.24 2.14 31.36
CA THR A 361 -14.50 1.97 32.62
C THR A 361 -14.19 3.25 33.38
N LEU A 362 -14.26 4.43 32.75
CA LEU A 362 -14.11 5.70 33.47
C LEU A 362 -15.28 5.98 34.43
N GLU A 363 -16.44 5.39 34.18
CA GLU A 363 -17.66 5.60 34.97
C GLU A 363 -17.87 4.51 36.04
N MET A 364 -17.20 3.36 35.91
CA MET A 364 -17.26 2.24 36.84
C MET A 364 -16.20 2.38 37.94
N GLN A 365 -16.58 2.15 39.20
CA GLN A 365 -15.66 2.11 40.33
C GLN A 365 -15.11 0.68 40.52
N PRO A 366 -13.78 0.46 40.54
CA PRO A 366 -12.71 1.42 40.28
C PRO A 366 -12.16 1.33 38.84
N GLY A 367 -12.12 2.47 38.12
CA GLY A 367 -11.35 2.63 36.88
C GLY A 367 -9.83 2.50 37.05
N SER A 368 -9.34 1.95 38.17
CA SER A 368 -7.92 1.76 38.47
C SER A 368 -7.25 0.79 37.49
N LEU A 369 -7.99 -0.21 37.00
CA LEU A 369 -7.46 -1.18 36.05
C LEU A 369 -6.99 -0.53 34.75
N VAL A 370 -7.71 0.48 34.25
CA VAL A 370 -7.31 1.22 33.04
C VAL A 370 -6.01 1.97 33.25
N TYR A 371 -5.85 2.65 34.39
CA TYR A 371 -4.62 3.38 34.69
C TYR A 371 -3.43 2.43 34.85
N GLU A 372 -3.60 1.32 35.57
CA GLU A 372 -2.57 0.29 35.70
C GLU A 372 -2.19 -0.33 34.35
N PHE A 373 -3.17 -0.50 33.45
CA PHE A 373 -2.95 -1.00 32.10
C PHE A 373 -2.17 0.01 31.24
N LEU A 374 -2.54 1.30 31.26
CA LEU A 374 -1.80 2.36 30.58
C LEU A 374 -0.37 2.53 31.13
N ASP A 375 -0.19 2.41 32.44
CA ASP A 375 1.13 2.39 33.08
C ASP A 375 1.97 1.19 32.63
N THR A 376 1.34 0.04 32.44
CA THR A 376 2.02 -1.16 31.90
C THR A 376 2.48 -0.93 30.46
N ILE A 377 1.66 -0.28 29.61
CA ILE A 377 2.09 0.09 28.26
C ILE A 377 3.24 1.09 28.31
N LEU A 378 3.17 2.12 29.17
CA LEU A 378 4.26 3.08 29.34
C LEU A 378 5.56 2.41 29.79
N PHE A 379 5.48 1.39 30.65
CA PHE A 379 6.64 0.58 31.04
C PHE A 379 7.31 -0.03 29.80
N PHE A 380 6.57 -0.66 28.90
CA PHE A 380 7.13 -1.19 27.65
C PHE A 380 7.70 -0.09 26.74
N THR A 381 7.01 1.05 26.64
CA THR A 381 7.52 2.21 25.86
C THR A 381 8.86 2.73 26.41
N ALA A 382 9.05 2.66 27.73
CA ALA A 382 10.23 3.17 28.43
C ALA A 382 11.44 2.22 28.42
N LEU A 383 11.31 0.98 27.94
CA LEU A 383 12.45 0.05 27.88
C LEU A 383 13.57 0.58 26.98
N ASN A 384 14.82 0.24 27.29
CA ASN A 384 16.01 0.69 26.53
C ASN A 384 16.07 0.08 25.11
N ASN A 385 15.29 -0.96 24.84
CA ASN A 385 15.22 -1.59 23.54
C ASN A 385 14.27 -0.83 22.62
N LEU A 386 14.84 -0.23 21.57
CA LEU A 386 14.10 0.57 20.59
C LEU A 386 12.99 -0.21 19.89
N ASP A 387 13.15 -1.52 19.66
CA ASP A 387 12.11 -2.32 18.99
C ASP A 387 10.89 -2.44 19.90
N ILE A 388 11.11 -2.72 21.18
CA ILE A 388 10.03 -2.89 22.16
C ILE A 388 9.26 -1.57 22.35
N SER A 389 9.99 -0.46 22.44
CA SER A 389 9.38 0.88 22.50
C SER A 389 8.52 1.16 21.27
N ASN A 390 9.01 0.81 20.08
CA ASN A 390 8.32 1.00 18.80
C ASN A 390 7.00 0.23 18.69
N GLU A 391 6.92 -1.00 19.21
CA GLU A 391 5.69 -1.82 19.21
C GLU A 391 4.50 -1.14 19.91
N THR A 392 4.75 -0.20 20.84
CA THR A 392 3.70 0.51 21.58
C THR A 392 3.25 1.82 20.96
N MET A 393 3.98 2.35 19.98
CA MET A 393 3.78 3.72 19.47
C MET A 393 2.43 3.92 18.77
N GLU A 394 2.02 2.95 17.95
CA GLU A 394 0.76 3.04 17.19
C GLU A 394 -0.46 3.05 18.13
N PHE A 395 -0.39 2.31 19.25
CA PHE A 395 -1.42 2.38 20.28
C PHE A 395 -1.57 3.81 20.82
N TRP A 396 -0.47 4.51 21.14
CA TRP A 396 -0.54 5.87 21.69
C TRP A 396 -1.13 6.88 20.70
N ILE A 397 -0.86 6.69 19.40
CA ILE A 397 -1.46 7.49 18.33
C ILE A 397 -2.98 7.28 18.31
N GLU A 398 -3.43 6.02 18.22
CA GLU A 398 -4.86 5.68 18.18
C GLU A 398 -5.57 6.13 19.46
N PHE A 399 -4.95 5.92 20.63
CA PHE A 399 -5.42 6.38 21.93
C PHE A 399 -5.71 7.88 21.95
N ARG A 400 -4.75 8.68 21.49
CA ARG A 400 -4.87 10.14 21.45
C ARG A 400 -5.95 10.59 20.46
N VAL A 401 -5.99 10.01 19.26
CA VAL A 401 -7.01 10.33 18.24
C VAL A 401 -8.41 10.04 18.76
N TYR A 402 -8.61 8.89 19.42
CA TYR A 402 -9.91 8.50 19.95
C TYR A 402 -10.41 9.45 21.04
N ILE A 403 -9.56 9.77 22.02
CA ILE A 403 -9.93 10.64 23.15
C ILE A 403 -10.28 12.05 22.66
N SER A 404 -9.43 12.65 21.84
CA SER A 404 -9.63 14.02 21.40
C SER A 404 -10.83 14.17 20.45
N GLY A 405 -11.23 13.12 19.73
CA GLY A 405 -12.40 13.15 18.86
C GLY A 405 -13.73 13.07 19.63
N LYS A 406 -13.87 12.07 20.51
CA LYS A 406 -15.16 11.74 21.15
C LYS A 406 -15.30 12.27 22.59
N HIS A 407 -14.18 12.46 23.29
CA HIS A 407 -14.13 12.71 24.75
C HIS A 407 -13.19 13.85 25.13
N GLU A 408 -13.16 14.93 24.33
CA GLU A 408 -12.28 16.09 24.55
C GLU A 408 -12.37 16.65 25.99
N GLN A 409 -13.57 16.65 26.58
CA GLN A 409 -13.81 17.11 27.96
C GLN A 409 -13.11 16.26 29.03
N ARG A 410 -12.81 14.99 28.74
CA ARG A 410 -12.13 14.05 29.63
C ARG A 410 -10.62 13.99 29.38
N MET A 411 -10.12 14.73 28.38
CA MET A 411 -8.72 14.68 27.96
C MET A 411 -7.76 14.95 29.12
N TYR A 412 -8.11 15.88 30.03
CA TYR A 412 -7.30 16.23 31.20
C TYR A 412 -6.94 15.04 32.11
N ILE A 413 -7.77 13.99 32.13
CA ILE A 413 -7.53 12.77 32.93
C ILE A 413 -6.34 11.99 32.35
N PHE A 414 -6.23 11.97 31.02
CA PHE A 414 -5.21 11.21 30.31
C PHE A 414 -3.96 12.01 29.95
N GLU A 415 -4.01 13.33 30.06
CA GLU A 415 -2.88 14.23 29.79
C GLU A 415 -1.63 13.84 30.59
N THR A 416 -1.77 13.35 31.82
CA THR A 416 -0.61 12.88 32.62
C THR A 416 0.14 11.72 31.93
N PHE A 417 -0.56 10.82 31.25
CA PHE A 417 0.07 9.72 30.50
C PHE A 417 0.76 10.24 29.23
N ILE A 418 0.13 11.18 28.53
CA ILE A 418 0.71 11.80 27.33
C ILE A 418 1.97 12.61 27.69
N SER A 419 1.95 13.40 28.77
CA SER A 419 3.14 14.13 29.22
C SER A 419 4.28 13.18 29.62
N ARG A 420 3.99 12.06 30.29
CA ARG A 420 5.01 11.05 30.61
C ARG A 420 5.56 10.35 29.37
N LEU A 421 4.69 10.00 28.43
CA LEU A 421 5.08 9.45 27.13
C LEU A 421 6.04 10.40 26.40
N LEU A 422 5.75 11.71 26.41
CA LEU A 422 6.62 12.70 25.79
C LEU A 422 8.02 12.72 26.39
N LEU A 423 8.12 12.75 27.72
CA LEU A 423 9.41 12.71 28.41
C LEU A 423 10.19 11.44 28.05
N ILE A 424 9.54 10.28 28.07
CA ILE A 424 10.13 9.00 27.68
C ILE A 424 10.65 9.09 26.25
N LEU A 425 9.80 9.45 25.28
CA LEU A 425 10.17 9.48 23.88
C LEU A 425 11.29 10.49 23.57
N VAL A 426 11.28 11.66 24.21
CA VAL A 426 12.36 12.64 24.06
C VAL A 426 13.68 12.04 24.57
N GLU A 427 13.69 11.46 25.77
CA GLU A 427 14.86 10.76 26.33
C GLU A 427 15.34 9.63 25.40
N ARG A 428 14.43 8.83 24.83
CA ARG A 428 14.78 7.75 23.90
C ARG A 428 15.36 8.23 22.55
N THR A 429 15.18 9.50 22.21
CA THR A 429 15.75 10.09 20.99
C THR A 429 17.11 10.74 21.20
N GLU A 430 17.61 10.75 22.44
CA GLU A 430 18.97 11.20 22.77
C GLU A 430 20.01 10.28 22.12
N TYR A 431 21.02 10.87 21.49
CA TYR A 431 22.10 10.08 20.89
C TYR A 431 22.89 9.38 22.00
N PRO A 432 23.05 8.04 21.95
CA PRO A 432 23.85 7.32 22.93
C PRO A 432 25.31 7.81 22.97
N GLU A 433 25.96 7.70 24.12
CA GLU A 433 27.39 7.99 24.23
C GLU A 433 28.20 7.15 23.22
N GLY A 434 29.09 7.82 22.49
CA GLY A 434 29.91 7.16 21.47
C GLY A 434 29.14 6.72 20.22
N PHE A 435 27.95 7.28 19.96
CA PHE A 435 27.14 6.98 18.77
C PHE A 435 27.95 6.97 17.46
N GLU A 436 28.96 7.84 17.33
CA GLU A 436 29.83 7.90 16.15
C GLU A 436 30.57 6.61 15.83
N PHE A 437 30.80 5.77 16.85
CA PHE A 437 31.50 4.49 16.72
C PHE A 437 30.54 3.30 16.51
N PHE A 438 29.22 3.54 16.47
CA PHE A 438 28.24 2.48 16.28
C PHE A 438 28.34 1.88 14.87
N PRO A 439 28.06 0.58 14.69
CA PRO A 439 27.92 -0.02 13.36
C PRO A 439 26.87 0.72 12.53
N VAL A 440 27.07 0.80 11.21
CA VAL A 440 26.15 1.50 10.28
C VAL A 440 24.70 1.02 10.46
N ALA A 441 24.47 -0.28 10.56
CA ALA A 441 23.14 -0.86 10.78
C ALA A 441 22.49 -0.38 12.11
N ALA A 442 23.27 -0.18 13.16
CA ALA A 442 22.76 0.34 14.43
C ALA A 442 22.41 1.83 14.34
N LYS A 443 23.23 2.62 13.62
CA LYS A 443 22.93 4.03 13.34
C LYS A 443 21.65 4.17 12.50
N GLU A 444 21.52 3.39 11.42
CA GLU A 444 20.33 3.37 10.56
C GLU A 444 19.06 2.98 11.33
N ARG A 445 19.16 1.96 12.20
CA ARG A 445 18.06 1.56 13.06
C ARG A 445 17.66 2.66 14.04
N PHE A 446 18.61 3.36 14.65
CA PHE A 446 18.33 4.50 15.53
C PHE A 446 17.72 5.69 14.77
N PHE A 447 18.21 6.01 13.56
CA PHE A 447 17.60 7.03 12.72
C PHE A 447 16.16 6.70 12.33
N SER A 448 15.90 5.43 12.00
CA SER A 448 14.55 4.94 11.71
C SER A 448 13.64 5.10 12.93
N TYR A 449 14.10 4.70 14.12
CA TYR A 449 13.38 4.90 15.38
C TYR A 449 13.05 6.37 15.64
N ARG A 450 14.02 7.29 15.50
CA ARG A 450 13.76 8.73 15.68
C ARG A 450 12.77 9.29 14.67
N SER A 451 12.76 8.77 13.44
CA SER A 451 11.77 9.13 12.43
C SER A 451 10.37 8.69 12.84
N GLU A 452 10.22 7.49 13.41
CA GLU A 452 8.94 7.01 13.95
C GLU A 452 8.49 7.82 15.17
N VAL A 453 9.38 8.11 16.13
CA VAL A 453 9.06 8.99 17.27
C VAL A 453 8.59 10.37 16.80
N ARG A 454 9.22 10.94 15.77
CA ARG A 454 8.77 12.20 15.17
C ARG A 454 7.34 12.09 14.61
N ASN A 455 6.99 10.97 13.98
CA ASN A 455 5.62 10.73 13.50
C ASN A 455 4.64 10.64 14.67
N VAL A 456 5.01 9.98 15.77
CA VAL A 456 4.24 9.94 17.01
C VAL A 456 4.02 11.36 17.55
N PHE A 457 5.08 12.17 17.68
CA PHE A 457 4.93 13.56 18.15
C PHE A 457 3.97 14.38 17.29
N ARG A 458 4.07 14.26 15.95
CA ARG A 458 3.14 14.93 15.04
C ARG A 458 1.70 14.47 15.27
N ALA A 459 1.48 13.17 15.40
CA ALA A 459 0.16 12.62 15.62
C ALA A 459 -0.43 13.03 16.99
N LEU A 460 0.41 13.13 18.03
CA LEU A 460 -0.02 13.58 19.36
C LEU A 460 -0.36 15.07 19.41
N ALA A 461 0.33 15.90 18.61
CA ALA A 461 0.13 17.35 18.53
C ALA A 461 -1.12 17.78 17.74
N THR A 462 -1.45 17.07 16.66
CA THR A 462 -2.36 17.55 15.59
C THR A 462 -3.86 17.50 15.90
N VAL A 463 -4.29 17.24 17.13
CA VAL A 463 -5.71 16.90 17.36
C VAL A 463 -6.62 18.09 17.62
N THR A 464 -6.13 19.15 18.27
CA THR A 464 -6.80 20.47 18.38
C THR A 464 -5.74 21.58 18.46
N ILE A 465 -6.06 22.80 18.00
CA ILE A 465 -5.13 23.94 18.07
C ILE A 465 -4.67 24.22 19.51
N ALA A 466 -5.58 24.15 20.49
CA ALA A 466 -5.24 24.36 21.89
C ALA A 466 -4.34 23.25 22.47
N SER A 467 -4.53 22.00 22.02
CA SER A 467 -3.63 20.90 22.40
C SER A 467 -2.29 20.97 21.69
N GLU A 468 -2.25 21.50 20.46
CA GLU A 468 -1.03 21.70 19.68
C GLU A 468 -0.13 22.74 20.35
N ASP A 469 -0.68 23.91 20.71
CA ASP A 469 0.06 24.96 21.41
C ASP A 469 0.64 24.44 22.74
N LYS A 470 -0.18 23.74 23.54
CA LYS A 470 0.26 23.14 24.80
C LYS A 470 1.33 22.07 24.56
N PHE A 471 1.15 21.21 23.58
CA PHE A 471 2.12 20.17 23.22
C PHE A 471 3.46 20.76 22.80
N ILE A 472 3.44 21.79 21.94
CA ILE A 472 4.64 22.49 21.49
C ILE A 472 5.35 23.12 22.70
N VAL A 473 4.61 23.79 23.58
CA VAL A 473 5.17 24.37 24.82
C VAL A 473 5.77 23.29 25.72
N ASP A 474 5.08 22.18 25.95
CA ASP A 474 5.56 21.06 26.77
C ASP A 474 6.79 20.38 26.15
N ALA A 475 6.82 20.20 24.83
CA ALA A 475 7.95 19.64 24.10
C ALA A 475 9.16 20.58 24.12
N ILE A 476 8.94 21.88 23.90
CA ILE A 476 9.95 22.94 24.04
C ILE A 476 10.51 22.90 25.47
N HIS A 477 9.66 22.87 26.49
CA HIS A 477 10.10 22.77 27.88
C HIS A 477 10.88 21.50 28.16
N ALA A 478 10.47 20.35 27.63
CA ALA A 478 11.21 19.10 27.78
C ALA A 478 12.60 19.17 27.13
N ILE A 479 12.70 19.71 25.91
CA ILE A 479 13.97 19.91 25.20
C ILE A 479 14.87 20.89 25.97
N PHE A 480 14.30 22.01 26.44
CA PHE A 480 15.07 23.02 27.18
C PHE A 480 15.44 22.56 28.59
N GLN A 481 14.63 21.77 29.28
CA GLN A 481 15.03 21.15 30.55
C GLN A 481 16.23 20.22 30.34
N GLN A 482 16.26 19.45 29.26
CA GLN A 482 17.44 18.65 28.92
C GLN A 482 18.66 19.53 28.58
N TYR A 483 18.48 20.63 27.84
CA TYR A 483 19.57 21.55 27.50
C TYR A 483 20.09 22.40 28.67
N GLU A 484 19.21 22.89 29.56
CA GLU A 484 19.59 23.64 30.76
C GLU A 484 20.32 22.77 31.79
N VAL A 485 20.00 21.48 31.83
CA VAL A 485 20.77 20.49 32.61
C VAL A 485 22.13 20.19 31.97
N ALA A 486 22.25 20.29 30.64
CA ALA A 486 23.48 20.01 29.90
C ALA A 486 24.44 21.22 29.77
N ASP A 487 23.95 22.45 29.77
CA ASP A 487 24.76 23.64 29.45
C ASP A 487 24.56 24.77 30.47
N SER A 488 25.43 24.82 31.48
CA SER A 488 25.51 25.93 32.43
C SER A 488 26.18 27.15 31.77
N GLY A 489 25.43 27.99 31.06
CA GLY A 489 25.69 29.44 31.12
C GLY A 489 25.83 30.31 29.86
N THR A 490 25.29 29.96 28.68
CA THR A 490 25.22 30.92 27.55
C THR A 490 23.82 31.11 26.98
N LEU A 491 23.23 32.28 27.24
CA LEU A 491 21.96 32.74 26.66
C LEU A 491 22.13 33.05 25.16
N VAL A 492 21.24 32.49 24.34
CA VAL A 492 21.10 32.74 22.90
C VAL A 492 20.73 34.22 22.62
N PRO A 493 21.26 34.89 21.58
CA PRO A 493 21.02 36.31 21.30
C PRO A 493 19.58 36.62 20.85
N PRO A 494 19.07 37.84 21.11
CA PRO A 494 17.65 38.19 20.98
C PRO A 494 17.13 38.47 19.56
N ASN A 495 17.99 38.52 18.52
CA ASN A 495 17.55 38.75 17.13
C ASN A 495 17.75 37.51 16.25
N TRP A 496 16.75 36.66 16.23
CA TRP A 496 16.76 35.35 15.58
C TRP A 496 16.90 35.43 14.05
N MET A 497 16.47 36.52 13.40
CA MET A 497 16.65 36.73 11.94
C MET A 497 18.12 36.87 11.54
N ASP A 498 18.88 37.70 12.25
CA ASP A 498 20.31 37.88 11.98
C ASP A 498 21.08 36.58 12.22
N ALA A 499 20.66 35.79 13.21
CA ALA A 499 21.24 34.47 13.47
C ALA A 499 21.01 33.50 12.30
N LEU A 500 19.79 33.45 11.75
CA LEU A 500 19.46 32.60 10.60
C LEU A 500 20.19 33.02 9.31
N VAL A 501 20.25 34.33 9.01
CA VAL A 501 20.99 34.84 7.84
C VAL A 501 22.49 34.56 7.97
N ASN A 502 23.07 34.74 9.16
CA ASN A 502 24.47 34.42 9.40
C ASN A 502 24.74 32.91 9.33
N LEU A 503 23.84 32.07 9.83
CA LEU A 503 23.94 30.62 9.70
C LEU A 503 23.91 30.18 8.23
N TYR A 504 23.03 30.79 7.42
CA TYR A 504 23.00 30.55 5.97
C TYR A 504 24.32 30.97 5.32
N ARG A 505 24.81 32.19 5.61
CA ARG A 505 26.08 32.72 5.10
C ARG A 505 27.27 31.81 5.43
N LEU A 506 27.39 31.36 6.68
CA LEU A 506 28.48 30.49 7.14
C LEU A 506 28.48 29.16 6.40
N ASN A 507 27.31 28.58 6.15
CA ASN A 507 27.20 27.34 5.36
C ASN A 507 27.61 27.52 3.89
N ARG A 508 27.49 28.73 3.31
CA ARG A 508 27.89 29.00 1.92
C ARG A 508 29.36 29.42 1.76
N ALA A 509 29.96 30.03 2.78
CA ALA A 509 31.33 30.54 2.72
C ALA A 509 32.44 29.46 2.71
N THR A 510 32.10 28.18 2.88
CA THR A 510 33.02 27.03 3.07
C THR A 510 33.69 26.52 1.79
N ALA A 511 34.08 27.40 0.87
CA ALA A 511 34.84 27.04 -0.34
C ALA A 511 36.31 26.60 -0.07
N GLY A 512 36.62 26.02 1.10
CA GLY A 512 38.00 25.81 1.57
C GLY A 512 38.27 24.65 2.53
N GLY A 513 37.42 23.61 2.58
CA GLY A 513 37.73 22.35 3.27
C GLY A 513 37.39 22.27 4.76
N GLN A 514 36.64 23.23 5.32
CA GLN A 514 35.96 23.03 6.61
C GLN A 514 34.62 22.34 6.39
N SER A 515 34.31 21.34 7.23
CA SER A 515 33.09 20.54 7.18
C SER A 515 31.85 21.43 7.17
N VAL A 516 31.02 21.28 6.14
CA VAL A 516 29.68 21.88 6.09
C VAL A 516 28.90 21.40 7.31
N CYS A 517 28.25 22.31 8.03
CA CYS A 517 27.51 21.98 9.25
C CYS A 517 26.10 21.46 8.93
N LEU A 518 25.51 21.89 7.80
CA LEU A 518 24.14 21.58 7.40
C LEU A 518 24.05 21.00 5.97
N THR A 519 23.16 20.05 5.76
CA THR A 519 22.85 19.48 4.43
C THR A 519 21.91 20.40 3.63
N GLY A 520 21.82 20.23 2.31
CA GLY A 520 21.01 21.09 1.42
C GLY A 520 19.54 21.26 1.86
N ASN A 521 18.89 20.20 2.33
CA ASN A 521 17.51 20.28 2.86
C ASN A 521 17.43 21.16 4.12
N SER A 522 18.42 21.07 5.02
CA SER A 522 18.49 21.89 6.22
C SER A 522 18.73 23.36 5.89
N THR A 523 19.54 23.63 4.87
CA THR A 523 19.79 24.99 4.37
C THR A 523 18.54 25.59 3.74
N SER A 524 17.76 24.82 2.98
CA SER A 524 16.47 25.24 2.43
C SER A 524 15.46 25.60 3.53
N LEU A 525 15.43 24.85 4.63
CA LEU A 525 14.57 25.16 5.79
C LEU A 525 14.92 26.50 6.45
N ILE A 526 16.20 26.91 6.43
CA ILE A 526 16.60 28.24 6.91
C ILE A 526 15.98 29.32 6.02
N VAL A 527 16.06 29.15 4.69
CA VAL A 527 15.45 30.09 3.74
C VAL A 527 13.94 30.14 3.92
N ASP A 528 13.28 29.00 4.07
CA ASP A 528 11.82 28.92 4.31
C ASP A 528 11.44 29.60 5.64
N SER A 529 12.22 29.38 6.70
CA SER A 529 11.99 30.03 8.01
C SER A 529 12.11 31.55 7.93
N ILE A 530 13.10 32.05 7.18
CA ILE A 530 13.24 33.48 6.89
C ILE A 530 12.02 33.98 6.11
N CYS A 531 11.61 33.27 5.05
CA CYS A 531 10.47 33.65 4.21
C CYS A 531 9.15 33.70 4.99
N ASN A 532 8.92 32.76 5.91
CA ASN A 532 7.72 32.73 6.74
C ASN A 532 7.57 34.02 7.55
N VAL A 533 8.66 34.62 7.99
CA VAL A 533 8.60 35.91 8.68
C VAL A 533 8.52 37.07 7.71
N LEU A 534 9.27 37.03 6.61
CA LEU A 534 9.20 38.06 5.58
C LEU A 534 7.80 38.16 4.94
N SER A 535 7.01 37.08 4.97
CA SER A 535 5.63 37.07 4.48
C SER A 535 4.69 38.01 5.25
N ASN A 536 5.07 38.40 6.47
CA ASN A 536 4.27 39.20 7.39
C ASN A 536 4.71 40.67 7.50
N VAL A 537 5.67 41.11 6.67
CA VAL A 537 6.21 42.49 6.71
C VAL A 537 6.06 43.20 5.36
N SER A 538 6.28 44.52 5.33
CA SER A 538 6.14 45.33 4.10
C SER A 538 7.28 45.08 3.11
N TYR A 539 7.08 45.25 1.80
CA TYR A 539 8.18 45.05 0.83
C TYR A 539 9.37 45.97 1.06
N LYS A 540 9.14 47.15 1.63
CA LYS A 540 10.22 48.07 2.02
C LYS A 540 11.16 47.44 3.06
N ASP A 541 10.63 46.67 3.99
CA ASP A 541 11.38 46.00 5.05
C ASP A 541 11.88 44.61 4.61
N THR A 542 11.14 43.94 3.71
CA THR A 542 11.54 42.67 3.09
C THR A 542 12.75 42.84 2.16
N LEU A 543 12.79 43.92 1.38
CA LEU A 543 13.76 44.10 0.30
C LEU A 543 15.22 44.02 0.76
N PRO A 544 15.68 44.68 1.84
CA PRO A 544 17.07 44.57 2.29
C PRO A 544 17.50 43.13 2.63
N VAL A 545 16.61 42.35 3.27
CA VAL A 545 16.90 40.96 3.65
C VAL A 545 16.97 40.06 2.42
N VAL A 546 16.05 40.24 1.46
CA VAL A 546 16.06 39.51 0.18
C VAL A 546 17.27 39.88 -0.66
N GLU A 547 17.66 41.16 -0.70
CA GLU A 547 18.87 41.60 -1.39
C GLU A 547 20.12 41.00 -0.74
N GLU A 548 20.20 40.93 0.59
CA GLU A 548 21.34 40.35 1.31
C GLU A 548 21.47 38.84 1.04
N LEU A 549 20.36 38.08 1.15
CA LEU A 549 20.33 36.66 0.77
C LEU A 549 20.67 36.46 -0.71
N GLY A 550 20.11 37.31 -1.58
CA GLY A 550 20.37 37.31 -3.00
C GLY A 550 21.84 37.55 -3.31
N VAL A 551 22.50 38.51 -2.66
CA VAL A 551 23.94 38.75 -2.81
C VAL A 551 24.75 37.53 -2.42
N ILE A 552 24.41 36.84 -1.31
CA ILE A 552 25.09 35.60 -0.91
C ILE A 552 24.93 34.53 -2.00
N MET A 553 23.70 34.27 -2.45
CA MET A 553 23.41 33.24 -3.47
C MET A 553 24.08 33.55 -4.81
N PHE A 554 23.92 34.78 -5.33
CA PHE A 554 24.44 35.14 -6.65
C PHE A 554 25.95 35.35 -6.67
N THR A 555 26.58 35.74 -5.56
CA THR A 555 28.05 35.76 -5.49
C THR A 555 28.62 34.34 -5.55
N ASP A 556 28.00 33.40 -4.84
CA ASP A 556 28.41 31.99 -4.86
C ASP A 556 28.21 31.39 -6.26
N LEU A 557 27.03 31.58 -6.87
CA LEU A 557 26.76 31.19 -8.26
C LEU A 557 27.79 31.80 -9.21
N ALA A 558 27.99 33.12 -9.19
CA ALA A 558 28.91 33.85 -10.07
C ALA A 558 30.36 33.38 -9.92
N SER A 559 30.78 33.00 -8.71
CA SER A 559 32.14 32.55 -8.44
C SER A 559 32.43 31.14 -8.97
N ARG A 560 31.40 30.27 -8.99
CA ARG A 560 31.57 28.85 -9.32
C ARG A 560 31.16 28.50 -10.73
N TYR A 561 30.18 29.15 -11.34
CA TYR A 561 29.55 28.66 -12.59
C TYR A 561 30.54 28.44 -13.76
N ASN A 562 31.64 29.21 -13.84
CA ASN A 562 32.69 29.04 -14.86
C ASN A 562 33.58 27.80 -14.64
N GLN A 563 33.56 27.22 -13.45
CA GLN A 563 34.34 26.04 -13.04
C GLN A 563 33.50 24.77 -13.00
N LEU A 564 32.17 24.93 -13.00
CA LEU A 564 31.23 23.81 -12.98
C LEU A 564 31.28 23.06 -14.31
N SER A 565 30.93 21.77 -14.26
CA SER A 565 30.74 20.92 -15.45
C SER A 565 29.35 20.29 -15.44
N ALA A 566 28.70 20.21 -16.60
CA ALA A 566 27.41 19.51 -16.74
C ALA A 566 27.53 17.99 -16.53
N GLU A 567 28.75 17.44 -16.61
CA GLU A 567 29.04 16.03 -16.35
C GLU A 567 29.35 15.75 -14.87
N ASP A 568 29.54 16.80 -14.06
CA ASP A 568 29.87 16.67 -12.64
C ASP A 568 28.60 16.74 -11.78
N GLU A 569 28.26 15.63 -11.13
CA GLU A 569 27.09 15.49 -10.25
C GLU A 569 27.09 16.56 -9.15
N SER A 570 28.26 16.90 -8.59
CA SER A 570 28.36 17.91 -7.53
C SER A 570 28.05 19.33 -8.03
N SER A 571 28.35 19.61 -9.31
CA SER A 571 28.00 20.85 -9.98
C SER A 571 26.50 20.96 -10.22
N VAL A 572 25.86 19.86 -10.62
CA VAL A 572 24.40 19.77 -10.84
C VAL A 572 23.64 19.94 -9.53
N ASP A 573 24.08 19.26 -8.46
CA ASP A 573 23.48 19.35 -7.13
C ASP A 573 23.54 20.78 -6.58
N PHE A 574 24.70 21.44 -6.72
CA PHE A 574 24.89 22.82 -6.30
C PHE A 574 23.92 23.79 -7.01
N LEU A 575 23.79 23.68 -8.34
CA LEU A 575 22.88 24.55 -9.10
C LEU A 575 21.42 24.29 -8.72
N SER A 576 21.05 23.02 -8.56
CA SER A 576 19.71 22.59 -8.15
C SER A 576 19.35 23.12 -6.77
N GLU A 577 20.28 23.08 -5.82
CA GLU A 577 20.11 23.65 -4.48
C GLU A 577 19.88 25.18 -4.55
N MET A 578 20.67 25.90 -5.35
CA MET A 578 20.53 27.36 -5.49
C MET A 578 19.20 27.77 -6.13
N PHE A 579 18.75 27.05 -7.16
CA PHE A 579 17.44 27.32 -7.75
C PHE A 579 16.29 26.99 -6.80
N THR A 580 16.43 25.94 -5.99
CA THR A 580 15.46 25.61 -4.93
C THR A 580 15.35 26.76 -3.92
N HIS A 581 16.47 27.31 -3.45
CA HIS A 581 16.44 28.42 -2.50
C HIS A 581 15.81 29.69 -3.09
N LEU A 582 16.10 30.01 -4.35
CA LEU A 582 15.46 31.12 -5.06
C LEU A 582 13.96 30.88 -5.27
N LEU A 583 13.54 29.64 -5.51
CA LEU A 583 12.13 29.27 -5.67
C LEU A 583 11.36 29.46 -4.36
N VAL A 584 11.95 29.08 -3.22
CA VAL A 584 11.37 29.32 -1.89
C VAL A 584 11.15 30.82 -1.68
N LEU A 585 12.15 31.66 -1.98
CA LEU A 585 12.00 33.12 -1.91
C LEU A 585 10.85 33.63 -2.78
N ALA A 586 10.75 33.15 -4.03
CA ALA A 586 9.74 33.61 -4.99
C ALA A 586 8.30 33.21 -4.62
N THR A 587 8.11 32.04 -3.98
CA THR A 587 6.78 31.47 -3.74
C THR A 587 6.23 31.72 -2.34
N LYS A 588 7.10 31.91 -1.34
CA LYS A 588 6.70 32.09 0.07
C LYS A 588 6.47 33.54 0.45
N ILE A 589 7.03 34.51 -0.28
CA ILE A 589 6.74 35.93 -0.09
C ILE A 589 5.48 36.25 -0.92
N PRO A 590 4.33 36.58 -0.28
CA PRO A 590 3.07 36.75 -0.99
C PRO A 590 3.03 38.06 -1.77
N LEU A 591 2.21 38.08 -2.82
CA LEU A 591 1.90 39.28 -3.59
C LEU A 591 1.09 40.30 -2.75
N GLN A 592 1.63 41.51 -2.56
CA GLN A 592 0.98 42.60 -1.83
C GLN A 592 0.38 43.60 -2.84
N MET A 593 -0.93 43.47 -3.10
CA MET A 593 -1.66 44.23 -4.13
C MET A 593 -1.70 45.75 -3.91
N SER A 594 -1.34 46.24 -2.72
CA SER A 594 -1.51 47.63 -2.30
C SER A 594 -0.23 48.48 -2.36
N GLN A 595 0.87 47.98 -2.92
CA GLN A 595 2.15 48.68 -2.91
C GLN A 595 2.59 49.05 -4.34
N GLU A 596 3.04 50.28 -4.53
CA GLU A 596 3.64 50.77 -5.78
C GLU A 596 5.03 50.16 -6.04
N THR A 597 5.64 49.54 -5.02
CA THR A 597 6.96 48.95 -5.12
C THR A 597 6.90 47.55 -5.74
N PRO A 598 7.75 47.25 -6.74
CA PRO A 598 7.85 45.92 -7.33
C PRO A 598 8.24 44.88 -6.28
N HIS A 599 7.82 43.63 -6.51
CA HIS A 599 8.11 42.51 -5.62
C HIS A 599 9.64 42.37 -5.37
N PRO A 600 10.11 42.22 -4.10
CA PRO A 600 11.53 42.18 -3.78
C PRO A 600 12.35 41.14 -4.56
N VAL A 601 11.78 39.94 -4.72
CA VAL A 601 12.43 38.86 -5.47
C VAL A 601 12.48 39.16 -6.98
N LEU A 602 11.48 39.87 -7.52
CA LEU A 602 11.49 40.27 -8.93
C LEU A 602 12.63 41.25 -9.21
N CYS A 603 12.81 42.24 -8.33
CA CYS A 603 13.92 43.19 -8.40
C CYS A 603 15.28 42.47 -8.38
N LEU A 604 15.42 41.47 -7.50
CA LEU A 604 16.62 40.66 -7.39
C LEU A 604 16.90 39.89 -8.68
N LEU A 605 15.89 39.18 -9.21
CA LEU A 605 16.02 38.37 -10.43
C LEU A 605 16.31 39.23 -11.66
N GLN A 606 15.65 40.38 -11.82
CA GLN A 606 15.91 41.32 -12.91
C GLN A 606 17.34 41.87 -12.85
N LYS A 607 17.81 42.23 -11.65
CA LYS A 607 19.17 42.74 -11.43
C LYS A 607 20.26 41.69 -11.72
N GLN A 608 19.97 40.42 -11.46
CA GLN A 608 20.93 39.31 -11.57
C GLN A 608 20.68 38.40 -12.78
N TRP A 609 19.79 38.80 -13.71
CA TRP A 609 19.38 37.96 -14.83
C TRP A 609 20.56 37.49 -15.68
N GLY A 610 21.57 38.34 -15.91
CA GLY A 610 22.74 37.96 -16.72
C GLY A 610 23.51 36.74 -16.19
N VAL A 611 23.50 36.52 -14.86
CA VAL A 611 24.11 35.32 -14.27
C VAL A 611 23.26 34.09 -14.60
N LEU A 612 21.94 34.18 -14.44
CA LEU A 612 21.00 33.11 -14.74
C LEU A 612 20.98 32.76 -16.23
N GLU A 613 21.00 33.77 -17.10
CA GLU A 613 21.07 33.62 -18.55
C GLU A 613 22.36 32.91 -18.97
N THR A 614 23.49 33.25 -18.34
CA THR A 614 24.76 32.56 -18.60
C THR A 614 24.71 31.09 -18.16
N ILE A 615 24.15 30.81 -16.97
CA ILE A 615 23.97 29.43 -16.50
C ILE A 615 23.04 28.67 -17.45
N LEU A 616 21.93 29.28 -17.86
CA LEU A 616 20.99 28.69 -18.81
C LEU A 616 21.66 28.41 -20.17
N GLY A 617 22.54 29.29 -20.64
CA GLY A 617 23.30 29.10 -21.88
C GLY A 617 24.22 27.87 -21.84
N VAL A 618 24.75 27.51 -20.67
CA VAL A 618 25.69 26.40 -20.48
C VAL A 618 24.98 25.11 -20.07
N TYR A 619 24.02 25.20 -19.16
CA TYR A 619 23.34 24.07 -18.52
C TYR A 619 21.91 23.83 -19.00
N GLY A 620 21.40 24.64 -19.93
CA GLY A 620 20.01 24.55 -20.40
C GLY A 620 19.64 23.22 -21.08
N CYS A 621 20.62 22.42 -21.49
CA CYS A 621 20.39 21.07 -22.01
C CYS A 621 20.56 19.97 -20.94
N CYS A 622 20.96 20.30 -19.72
CA CYS A 622 21.02 19.35 -18.61
C CYS A 622 19.64 19.26 -17.96
N GLU A 623 18.96 18.13 -18.12
CA GLU A 623 17.57 17.92 -17.70
C GLU A 623 17.32 18.30 -16.22
N VAL A 624 18.18 17.84 -15.31
CA VAL A 624 18.04 18.10 -13.86
C VAL A 624 18.12 19.61 -13.55
N VAL A 625 19.09 20.30 -14.14
CA VAL A 625 19.29 21.74 -13.90
C VAL A 625 18.17 22.54 -14.58
N ALA A 626 17.79 22.17 -15.80
CA ALA A 626 16.72 22.79 -16.56
C ALA A 626 15.37 22.67 -15.83
N GLU A 627 15.07 21.50 -15.24
CA GLU A 627 13.86 21.27 -14.46
C GLU A 627 13.78 22.21 -13.24
N GLN A 628 14.85 22.32 -12.46
CA GLN A 628 14.88 23.17 -11.28
C GLN A 628 14.81 24.67 -11.65
N PHE A 629 15.54 25.05 -12.69
CA PHE A 629 15.49 26.42 -13.22
C PHE A 629 14.10 26.79 -13.75
N CYS A 630 13.48 25.91 -14.53
CA CYS A 630 12.12 26.12 -15.03
C CYS A 630 11.11 26.14 -13.89
N SER A 631 11.29 25.33 -12.86
CA SER A 631 10.43 25.35 -11.66
C SER A 631 10.51 26.68 -10.92
N LEU A 632 11.71 27.25 -10.76
CA LEU A 632 11.89 28.62 -10.26
C LEU A 632 11.08 29.62 -11.09
N LEU A 633 11.22 29.61 -12.42
CA LEU A 633 10.53 30.56 -13.29
C LEU A 633 9.01 30.39 -13.25
N VAL A 634 8.51 29.15 -13.27
CA VAL A 634 7.07 28.85 -13.10
C VAL A 634 6.56 29.42 -11.78
N GLY A 635 7.27 29.17 -10.67
CA GLY A 635 6.91 29.70 -9.36
C GLY A 635 6.87 31.24 -9.33
N VAL A 636 7.83 31.89 -10.00
CA VAL A 636 7.85 33.36 -10.15
C VAL A 636 6.62 33.85 -10.92
N PHE A 637 6.33 33.28 -12.10
CA PHE A 637 5.21 33.75 -12.92
C PHE A 637 3.86 33.48 -12.26
N GLU A 638 3.65 32.29 -11.67
CA GLU A 638 2.39 31.96 -11.01
C GLU A 638 2.14 32.81 -9.74
N SER A 639 3.21 33.10 -8.96
CA SER A 639 3.10 33.88 -7.73
C SER A 639 2.94 35.38 -8.00
N LEU A 640 3.68 35.92 -8.97
CA LEU A 640 3.75 37.37 -9.23
C LEU A 640 2.81 37.86 -10.34
N ARG A 641 2.32 36.93 -11.16
CA ARG A 641 1.37 37.18 -12.26
C ARG A 641 1.82 38.35 -13.15
N SER A 642 0.95 39.35 -13.32
CA SER A 642 1.18 40.50 -14.21
C SER A 642 2.39 41.35 -13.80
N GLN A 643 2.86 41.31 -12.55
CA GLN A 643 4.08 42.06 -12.17
C GLN A 643 5.34 41.50 -12.85
N ALA A 644 5.35 40.21 -13.21
CA ALA A 644 6.50 39.56 -13.83
C ALA A 644 6.54 39.69 -15.37
N LEU A 645 5.62 40.46 -15.99
CA LEU A 645 5.50 40.54 -17.46
C LEU A 645 6.73 41.12 -18.15
N GLU A 646 7.39 42.10 -17.52
CA GLU A 646 8.65 42.67 -18.05
C GLU A 646 9.76 41.62 -18.07
N LEU A 647 9.87 40.82 -16.99
CA LEU A 647 10.81 39.71 -16.93
C LEU A 647 10.44 38.66 -17.98
N ALA A 648 9.18 38.27 -18.09
CA ALA A 648 8.71 37.31 -19.11
C ALA A 648 9.14 37.71 -20.53
N SER A 649 8.97 38.99 -20.87
CA SER A 649 9.35 39.54 -22.17
C SER A 649 10.85 39.49 -22.40
N ALA A 650 11.65 39.78 -21.37
CA ALA A 650 13.11 39.76 -21.45
C ALA A 650 13.67 38.34 -21.62
N ILE A 651 13.07 37.33 -20.97
CA ILE A 651 13.62 35.96 -20.95
C ILE A 651 13.13 35.06 -22.08
N MET A 652 12.00 35.40 -22.73
CA MET A 652 11.39 34.57 -23.77
C MET A 652 12.35 34.13 -24.90
N PRO A 653 13.24 35.00 -25.44
CA PRO A 653 14.19 34.58 -26.47
C PRO A 653 15.13 33.46 -26.01
N ALA A 654 15.63 33.55 -24.77
CA ALA A 654 16.52 32.54 -24.20
C ALA A 654 15.78 31.22 -23.97
N LEU A 655 14.51 31.26 -23.52
CA LEU A 655 13.67 30.07 -23.37
C LEU A 655 13.44 29.36 -24.71
N LEU A 656 13.12 30.12 -25.77
CA LEU A 656 12.94 29.57 -27.11
C LEU A 656 14.22 28.96 -27.67
N GLU A 657 15.36 29.62 -27.46
CA GLU A 657 16.67 29.11 -27.87
C GLU A 657 16.97 27.77 -27.19
N GLN A 658 16.81 27.69 -25.86
CA GLN A 658 17.07 26.43 -25.14
C GLN A 658 16.07 25.34 -25.48
N PHE A 659 14.79 25.68 -25.65
CA PHE A 659 13.78 24.74 -26.13
C PHE A 659 14.15 24.17 -27.50
N SER A 660 14.60 25.01 -28.44
CA SER A 660 14.98 24.54 -29.78
C SER A 660 16.20 23.60 -29.81
N ARG A 661 17.03 23.66 -28.76
CA ARG A 661 18.22 22.80 -28.60
C ARG A 661 17.90 21.48 -27.90
N SER A 662 17.09 21.53 -26.85
CA SER A 662 16.85 20.41 -25.94
C SER A 662 15.53 19.68 -26.22
N TYR A 663 14.51 20.40 -26.68
CA TYR A 663 13.11 19.97 -26.71
C TYR A 663 12.58 19.51 -25.34
N ASP A 664 13.13 20.02 -24.23
CA ASP A 664 12.64 19.71 -22.90
C ASP A 664 11.27 20.39 -22.64
N GLY A 665 10.29 19.59 -22.20
CA GLY A 665 8.93 20.03 -21.88
C GLY A 665 8.88 21.05 -20.74
N ASN A 666 9.89 21.11 -19.88
CA ASN A 666 9.99 22.11 -18.81
C ASN A 666 9.96 23.55 -19.31
N TYR A 667 10.56 23.82 -20.48
CA TYR A 667 10.50 25.14 -21.09
C TYR A 667 9.08 25.50 -21.54
N LEU A 668 8.31 24.54 -22.04
CA LEU A 668 6.90 24.76 -22.39
C LEU A 668 6.06 25.06 -21.15
N ARG A 669 6.39 24.46 -20.00
CA ARG A 669 5.73 24.74 -18.72
C ARG A 669 5.98 26.19 -18.29
N VAL A 670 7.19 26.72 -18.45
CA VAL A 670 7.46 28.16 -18.21
C VAL A 670 6.67 29.05 -19.17
N ILE A 671 6.69 28.72 -20.47
CA ILE A 671 5.97 29.49 -21.49
C ILE A 671 4.46 29.48 -21.21
N LYS A 672 3.91 28.35 -20.78
CA LYS A 672 2.54 28.22 -20.32
C LYS A 672 2.24 29.21 -19.19
N SER A 673 3.05 29.22 -18.12
CA SER A 673 2.85 30.17 -17.01
C SER A 673 2.98 31.63 -17.44
N ILE A 674 3.86 31.94 -18.41
CA ILE A 674 3.95 33.28 -19.01
C ILE A 674 2.65 33.65 -19.72
N ILE A 675 2.07 32.73 -20.50
CA ILE A 675 0.79 32.95 -21.19
C ILE A 675 -0.31 33.26 -20.18
N SER A 676 -0.43 32.53 -19.07
CA SER A 676 -1.46 32.79 -18.05
C SER A 676 -1.31 34.16 -17.36
N CYS A 677 -0.14 34.80 -17.47
CA CYS A 677 0.14 36.12 -16.87
C CYS A 677 0.01 37.28 -17.85
N ALA A 678 -0.14 37.01 -19.15
CA ALA A 678 -0.10 38.02 -20.18
C ALA A 678 -1.39 38.87 -20.22
N GLY A 679 -1.24 40.12 -20.66
CA GLY A 679 -2.38 40.99 -20.92
C GLY A 679 -3.01 40.74 -22.30
N ASP A 680 -4.22 41.22 -22.49
CA ASP A 680 -4.96 41.11 -23.77
C ASP A 680 -4.61 42.21 -24.79
N ASP A 681 -3.47 42.88 -24.65
CA ASP A 681 -3.05 43.88 -25.63
C ASP A 681 -2.57 43.23 -26.95
N GLU A 682 -2.79 43.94 -28.06
CA GLU A 682 -2.57 43.42 -29.41
C GLU A 682 -1.10 43.05 -29.68
N ALA A 683 -0.15 43.79 -29.11
CA ALA A 683 1.29 43.55 -29.32
C ALA A 683 1.76 42.29 -28.59
N THR A 684 1.30 42.10 -27.35
CA THR A 684 1.53 40.88 -26.57
C THR A 684 0.87 39.69 -27.26
N ALA A 685 -0.39 39.80 -27.69
CA ALA A 685 -1.10 38.73 -28.39
C ALA A 685 -0.39 38.30 -29.69
N ALA A 686 0.09 39.24 -30.50
CA ALA A 686 0.83 38.94 -31.73
C ALA A 686 2.16 38.22 -31.44
N SER A 687 2.84 38.59 -30.36
CA SER A 687 4.11 37.98 -29.97
C SER A 687 3.89 36.56 -29.43
N LEU A 688 2.92 36.37 -28.55
CA LEU A 688 2.56 35.06 -28.00
C LEU A 688 1.98 34.12 -29.05
N THR A 689 1.28 34.63 -30.06
CA THR A 689 0.85 33.82 -31.22
C THR A 689 2.04 33.22 -31.94
N ARG A 690 3.09 34.02 -32.20
CA ARG A 690 4.33 33.52 -32.83
C ARG A 690 5.05 32.50 -31.94
N VAL A 691 5.15 32.77 -30.64
CA VAL A 691 5.72 31.83 -29.66
C VAL A 691 4.99 30.50 -29.69
N THR A 692 3.65 30.53 -29.63
CA THR A 692 2.79 29.33 -29.65
C THR A 692 3.01 28.49 -30.90
N VAL A 693 3.10 29.13 -32.08
CA VAL A 693 3.40 28.43 -33.34
C VAL A 693 4.77 27.76 -33.28
N ILE A 694 5.83 28.50 -32.92
CA ILE A 694 7.21 27.98 -32.87
C ILE A 694 7.30 26.75 -31.97
N VAL A 695 6.74 26.82 -30.77
CA VAL A 695 6.86 25.73 -29.80
C VAL A 695 6.00 24.53 -30.17
N CYS A 696 4.76 24.74 -30.64
CA CYS A 696 3.89 23.63 -31.05
C CYS A 696 4.47 22.88 -32.25
N GLU A 697 4.90 23.60 -33.30
CA GLU A 697 5.49 22.98 -34.48
C GLU A 697 6.82 22.29 -34.17
N GLY A 698 7.65 22.89 -33.31
CA GLY A 698 8.88 22.29 -32.83
C GLY A 698 8.64 20.99 -32.07
N SER A 699 7.73 21.00 -31.09
CA SER A 699 7.36 19.80 -30.31
C SER A 699 6.81 18.69 -31.20
N MET A 700 5.85 19.00 -32.07
CA MET A 700 5.23 18.00 -32.94
C MET A 700 6.23 17.42 -33.94
N SER A 701 7.13 18.25 -34.48
CA SER A 701 8.18 17.78 -35.39
C SER A 701 9.15 16.83 -34.68
N LYS A 702 9.51 17.13 -33.43
CA LYS A 702 10.38 16.26 -32.60
C LYS A 702 9.69 14.94 -32.27
N ILE A 703 8.44 14.98 -31.79
CA ILE A 703 7.66 13.77 -31.48
C ILE A 703 7.47 12.90 -32.72
N ALA A 704 7.20 13.51 -33.89
CA ALA A 704 7.08 12.79 -35.15
C ALA A 704 8.41 12.16 -35.60
N ALA A 705 9.53 12.86 -35.41
CA ALA A 705 10.87 12.34 -35.74
C ALA A 705 11.25 11.13 -34.88
N ASP A 706 10.86 11.12 -33.61
CA ASP A 706 11.14 10.02 -32.68
C ASP A 706 10.13 8.86 -32.83
N GLY A 707 9.04 9.07 -33.58
CA GLY A 707 8.12 8.02 -34.03
C GLY A 707 7.05 7.58 -33.01
N SER A 708 7.15 8.03 -31.76
CA SER A 708 6.16 7.76 -30.71
C SER A 708 6.09 8.88 -29.69
N VAL A 709 4.90 9.11 -29.13
CA VAL A 709 4.69 10.03 -27.98
C VAL A 709 5.37 9.53 -26.70
N ASP A 710 5.66 8.22 -26.63
CA ASP A 710 6.26 7.58 -25.46
C ASP A 710 7.77 7.83 -25.34
N GLU A 711 8.44 8.24 -26.43
CA GLU A 711 9.87 8.55 -26.41
C GLU A 711 10.17 9.89 -25.72
N ASN A 712 9.21 10.83 -25.73
CA ASN A 712 9.33 12.13 -25.06
C ASN A 712 8.04 12.45 -24.30
N PRO A 713 7.77 11.74 -23.18
CA PRO A 713 6.51 11.88 -22.47
C PRO A 713 6.34 13.28 -21.87
N GLY A 714 7.39 13.84 -21.26
CA GLY A 714 7.36 15.19 -20.66
C GLY A 714 7.05 16.29 -21.68
N LEU A 715 7.63 16.20 -22.88
CA LEU A 715 7.34 17.13 -23.98
C LEU A 715 5.88 17.05 -24.44
N THR A 716 5.36 15.84 -24.60
CA THR A 716 3.97 15.61 -25.03
C THR A 716 2.98 16.13 -23.98
N VAL A 717 3.21 15.82 -22.70
CA VAL A 717 2.39 16.29 -21.58
C VAL A 717 2.38 17.82 -21.53
N ALA A 718 3.56 18.45 -21.63
CA ALA A 718 3.68 19.89 -21.56
C ALA A 718 3.03 20.60 -22.77
N LEU A 719 3.12 20.01 -23.96
CA LEU A 719 2.44 20.53 -25.17
C LEU A 719 0.92 20.53 -25.00
N PHE A 720 0.33 19.41 -24.53
CA PHE A 720 -1.12 19.35 -24.29
C PHE A 720 -1.57 20.36 -23.22
N SER A 721 -0.80 20.50 -22.14
CA SER A 721 -1.11 21.49 -21.10
C SER A 721 -1.00 22.93 -21.61
N LEU A 722 0.02 23.25 -22.41
CA LEU A 722 0.22 24.58 -22.99
C LEU A 722 -0.95 25.00 -23.88
N VAL A 723 -1.42 24.10 -24.75
CA VAL A 723 -2.50 24.38 -25.70
C VAL A 723 -3.84 24.54 -24.97
N ALA A 724 -4.10 23.71 -23.95
CA ALA A 724 -5.26 23.87 -23.08
C ALA A 724 -5.25 25.24 -22.37
N GLU A 725 -4.12 25.60 -21.77
CA GLU A 725 -3.96 26.88 -21.06
C GLU A 725 -4.18 28.08 -21.98
N CYS A 726 -3.61 28.03 -23.19
CA CYS A 726 -3.79 29.06 -24.20
C CYS A 726 -5.28 29.20 -24.59
N GLY A 727 -6.01 28.09 -24.73
CA GLY A 727 -7.45 28.11 -24.98
C GLY A 727 -8.26 28.74 -23.84
N THR A 728 -7.83 28.55 -22.59
CA THR A 728 -8.49 29.08 -21.39
C THR A 728 -8.26 30.58 -21.20
N HIS A 729 -7.00 31.01 -21.27
CA HIS A 729 -6.61 32.39 -20.97
C HIS A 729 -6.65 33.31 -22.20
N HIS A 730 -6.18 32.84 -23.36
CA HIS A 730 -6.07 33.65 -24.57
C HIS A 730 -6.59 32.90 -25.81
N PRO A 731 -7.90 32.62 -25.87
CA PRO A 731 -8.52 31.84 -26.94
C PRO A 731 -8.30 32.41 -28.34
N SER A 732 -8.18 33.75 -28.46
CA SER A 732 -7.84 34.41 -29.73
C SER A 732 -6.45 34.01 -30.25
N ILE A 733 -5.47 33.87 -29.37
CA ILE A 733 -4.09 33.45 -29.70
C ILE A 733 -4.12 32.01 -30.21
N LEU A 734 -4.83 31.11 -29.53
CA LEU A 734 -4.94 29.72 -29.97
C LEU A 734 -5.59 29.62 -31.36
N VAL A 735 -6.67 30.35 -31.61
CA VAL A 735 -7.33 30.38 -32.92
C VAL A 735 -6.38 30.92 -34.00
N GLN A 736 -5.74 32.06 -33.75
CA GLN A 736 -4.84 32.70 -34.72
C GLN A 736 -3.60 31.87 -35.01
N SER A 737 -3.10 31.12 -34.02
CA SER A 737 -1.95 30.21 -34.19
C SER A 737 -2.27 28.99 -35.05
N ASN A 738 -3.56 28.63 -35.20
CA ASN A 738 -4.05 27.44 -35.90
C ASN A 738 -3.42 26.10 -35.41
N GLN A 739 -3.00 26.03 -34.14
CA GLN A 739 -2.33 24.84 -33.58
C GLN A 739 -3.29 23.80 -32.98
N LEU A 740 -4.57 24.13 -32.81
CA LEU A 740 -5.54 23.23 -32.18
C LEU A 740 -5.75 21.92 -32.98
N GLU A 741 -5.91 22.02 -34.30
CA GLU A 741 -6.13 20.86 -35.17
C GLU A 741 -4.98 19.84 -35.15
N PRO A 742 -3.71 20.23 -35.37
CA PRO A 742 -2.61 19.26 -35.34
C PRO A 742 -2.36 18.67 -33.95
N VAL A 743 -2.61 19.42 -32.87
CA VAL A 743 -2.52 18.91 -31.49
C VAL A 743 -3.64 17.92 -31.18
N LEU A 744 -4.86 18.16 -31.67
CA LEU A 744 -5.95 17.17 -31.59
C LEU A 744 -5.61 15.90 -32.39
N ALA A 745 -5.00 16.03 -33.56
CA ALA A 745 -4.54 14.86 -34.31
C ALA A 745 -3.49 14.06 -33.50
N LEU A 746 -2.53 14.74 -32.86
CA LEU A 746 -1.56 14.11 -31.96
C LEU A 746 -2.23 13.38 -30.78
N SER A 747 -3.28 13.96 -30.20
CA SER A 747 -4.05 13.32 -29.11
C SER A 747 -4.64 11.97 -29.51
N LEU A 748 -5.06 11.82 -30.77
CA LEU A 748 -5.58 10.55 -31.30
C LEU A 748 -4.49 9.48 -31.36
N HIS A 749 -3.26 9.86 -31.66
CA HIS A 749 -2.10 8.97 -31.63
C HIS A 749 -1.71 8.61 -30.18
N ALA A 750 -1.82 9.56 -29.26
CA ALA A 750 -1.49 9.37 -27.85
C ALA A 750 -2.40 8.36 -27.13
N PHE A 751 -3.58 8.02 -27.66
CA PHE A 751 -4.42 6.95 -27.12
C PHE A 751 -3.81 5.55 -27.15
N LYS A 752 -2.73 5.35 -27.90
CA LYS A 752 -1.99 4.10 -27.98
C LYS A 752 -0.82 4.04 -26.99
N SER A 753 -0.52 5.15 -26.32
CA SER A 753 0.56 5.28 -25.35
C SER A 753 0.38 4.31 -24.19
N GLN A 754 1.47 3.64 -23.81
CA GLN A 754 1.51 2.85 -22.57
C GLN A 754 1.98 3.69 -21.38
N ASN A 755 2.42 4.93 -21.60
CA ASN A 755 2.82 5.83 -20.54
C ASN A 755 1.57 6.44 -19.86
N PRO A 756 1.37 6.22 -18.55
CA PRO A 756 0.18 6.70 -17.85
C PRO A 756 0.10 8.23 -17.76
N GLU A 757 1.23 8.94 -17.77
CA GLU A 757 1.27 10.40 -17.68
C GLU A 757 0.82 11.04 -19.00
N VAL A 758 1.34 10.54 -20.13
CA VAL A 758 0.91 10.96 -21.48
C VAL A 758 -0.59 10.70 -21.66
N GLY A 759 -1.06 9.52 -21.24
CA GLY A 759 -2.47 9.19 -21.30
C GLY A 759 -3.33 10.09 -20.41
N ALA A 760 -2.90 10.36 -19.18
CA ALA A 760 -3.60 11.26 -18.27
C ALA A 760 -3.70 12.68 -18.84
N ALA A 761 -2.61 13.22 -19.37
CA ALA A 761 -2.55 14.57 -19.96
C ALA A 761 -3.39 14.69 -21.24
N THR A 762 -3.37 13.66 -22.09
CA THR A 762 -4.21 13.58 -23.30
C THR A 762 -5.69 13.66 -22.92
N LEU A 763 -6.10 12.92 -21.90
CA LEU A 763 -7.48 12.91 -21.41
C LEU A 763 -7.87 14.25 -20.76
N ASP A 764 -6.98 14.88 -19.98
CA ASP A 764 -7.22 16.20 -19.40
C ASP A 764 -7.40 17.27 -20.46
N PHE A 765 -6.53 17.28 -21.47
CA PHE A 765 -6.64 18.17 -22.62
C PHE A 765 -8.01 18.08 -23.28
N LEU A 766 -8.53 16.88 -23.49
CA LEU A 766 -9.83 16.66 -24.12
C LEU A 766 -11.01 17.06 -23.22
N LEU A 767 -10.90 16.86 -21.90
CA LEU A 767 -11.88 17.39 -20.94
C LEU A 767 -11.92 18.91 -20.99
N GLU A 768 -10.75 19.56 -21.06
CA GLU A 768 -10.66 21.01 -21.15
C GLU A 768 -11.23 21.52 -22.47
N MET A 769 -10.95 20.88 -23.61
CA MET A 769 -11.56 21.25 -24.89
C MET A 769 -13.10 21.16 -24.85
N GLY A 770 -13.64 20.12 -24.22
CA GLY A 770 -15.07 20.00 -23.97
C GLY A 770 -15.62 21.11 -23.07
N SER A 771 -14.90 21.44 -21.99
CA SER A 771 -15.22 22.56 -21.09
C SER A 771 -15.27 23.90 -21.84
N LEU A 772 -14.21 24.23 -22.59
CA LEU A 772 -14.11 25.47 -23.37
C LEU A 772 -15.26 25.59 -24.38
N TYR A 773 -15.60 24.50 -25.07
CA TYR A 773 -16.76 24.47 -25.96
C TYR A 773 -18.07 24.72 -25.21
N GLY A 774 -18.26 24.05 -24.07
CA GLY A 774 -19.47 24.13 -23.25
C GLY A 774 -19.68 25.46 -22.52
N GLN A 775 -18.61 26.22 -22.23
CA GLN A 775 -18.70 27.52 -21.57
C GLN A 775 -19.55 28.51 -22.39
N ILE A 776 -19.34 28.58 -23.71
CA ILE A 776 -20.11 29.46 -24.60
C ILE A 776 -21.60 29.07 -24.64
N LEU A 777 -21.91 27.77 -24.64
CA LEU A 777 -23.30 27.28 -24.68
C LEU A 777 -24.10 27.65 -23.41
N ARG A 778 -23.42 27.89 -22.28
CA ARG A 778 -24.06 28.23 -21.00
C ARG A 778 -24.28 29.74 -20.84
N ILE A 779 -23.62 30.57 -21.64
CA ILE A 779 -23.70 32.02 -21.53
C ILE A 779 -24.90 32.54 -22.34
N PRO A 780 -25.80 33.36 -21.76
CA PRO A 780 -26.89 34.00 -22.49
C PRO A 780 -26.38 34.82 -23.69
N THR A 781 -27.05 34.70 -24.83
CA THR A 781 -26.68 35.38 -26.09
C THR A 781 -26.57 36.89 -25.97
N SER A 782 -27.26 37.52 -25.02
CA SER A 782 -27.16 38.95 -24.73
C SER A 782 -25.80 39.36 -24.15
N LEU A 783 -25.08 38.45 -23.48
CA LEU A 783 -23.78 38.73 -22.86
C LEU A 783 -22.60 38.45 -23.79
N LEU A 784 -22.83 37.77 -24.92
CA LEU A 784 -21.79 37.40 -25.88
C LEU A 784 -21.32 38.56 -26.79
N GLN A 785 -21.88 39.76 -26.65
CA GLN A 785 -21.57 40.91 -27.52
C GLN A 785 -20.31 41.71 -27.09
N GLY A 786 -19.65 41.34 -25.99
CA GLY A 786 -18.45 42.02 -25.50
C GLY A 786 -17.16 41.59 -26.21
N SER A 787 -16.16 42.48 -26.26
CA SER A 787 -14.83 42.20 -26.82
C SER A 787 -14.11 41.05 -26.11
N GLU A 788 -14.38 40.86 -24.81
CA GLU A 788 -13.87 39.75 -23.98
C GLU A 788 -14.28 38.36 -24.52
N PHE A 789 -15.44 38.25 -25.17
CA PHE A 789 -15.94 36.97 -25.68
C PHE A 789 -15.58 36.71 -27.15
N ALA A 790 -15.04 37.69 -27.86
CA ALA A 790 -14.73 37.56 -29.29
C ALA A 790 -13.78 36.37 -29.56
N GLY A 791 -12.70 36.26 -28.78
CA GLY A 791 -11.77 35.13 -28.87
C GLY A 791 -12.43 33.78 -28.51
N LYS A 792 -13.22 33.74 -27.44
CA LYS A 792 -13.91 32.51 -27.00
C LYS A 792 -14.93 32.03 -28.04
N LEU A 793 -15.63 32.95 -28.71
CA LEU A 793 -16.58 32.64 -29.76
C LEU A 793 -15.89 32.06 -31.00
N LEU A 794 -14.75 32.63 -31.40
CA LEU A 794 -13.93 32.11 -32.48
C LEU A 794 -13.39 30.70 -32.15
N LEU A 795 -12.92 30.49 -30.92
CA LEU A 795 -12.45 29.17 -30.48
C LEU A 795 -13.59 28.15 -30.45
N HIS A 796 -14.77 28.54 -29.96
CA HIS A 796 -15.97 27.71 -30.01
C HIS A 796 -16.33 27.29 -31.45
N GLN A 797 -16.28 28.24 -32.40
CA GLN A 797 -16.50 27.95 -33.83
C GLN A 797 -15.43 26.99 -34.38
N GLN A 798 -14.16 27.20 -34.04
CA GLN A 798 -13.08 26.32 -34.48
C GLN A 798 -13.24 24.89 -33.94
N ILE A 799 -13.54 24.73 -32.65
CA ILE A 799 -13.83 23.43 -32.03
C ILE A 799 -15.06 22.81 -32.71
N GLN A 800 -16.11 23.59 -32.97
CA GLN A 800 -17.30 23.12 -33.68
C GLN A 800 -16.95 22.59 -35.06
N THR A 801 -16.20 23.34 -35.88
CA THR A 801 -15.78 22.92 -37.22
C THR A 801 -14.94 21.63 -37.15
N LEU A 802 -13.99 21.55 -36.23
CA LEU A 802 -13.13 20.37 -36.08
C LEU A 802 -13.93 19.13 -35.66
N PHE A 803 -14.72 19.24 -34.59
CA PHE A 803 -15.46 18.10 -34.07
C PHE A 803 -16.63 17.71 -34.97
N PHE A 804 -17.28 18.68 -35.61
CA PHE A 804 -18.55 18.45 -36.27
C PHE A 804 -18.44 18.30 -37.79
N GLU A 805 -17.72 19.20 -38.45
CA GLU A 805 -17.59 19.21 -39.92
C GLU A 805 -16.47 18.28 -40.38
N LYS A 806 -15.35 18.24 -39.64
CA LYS A 806 -14.22 17.33 -39.91
C LYS A 806 -14.33 15.97 -39.20
N ASP A 807 -15.44 15.72 -38.51
CA ASP A 807 -15.75 14.43 -37.86
C ASP A 807 -14.70 13.95 -36.83
N VAL A 808 -13.91 14.86 -36.25
CA VAL A 808 -12.88 14.51 -35.24
C VAL A 808 -13.50 13.82 -34.03
N GLN A 809 -14.75 14.15 -33.67
CA GLN A 809 -15.48 13.50 -32.59
C GLN A 809 -15.66 11.99 -32.80
N TYR A 810 -15.90 11.54 -34.05
CA TYR A 810 -16.01 10.12 -34.37
C TYR A 810 -14.69 9.40 -34.11
N HIS A 811 -13.60 9.95 -34.64
CA HIS A 811 -12.26 9.38 -34.46
C HIS A 811 -11.81 9.37 -33.01
N LEU A 812 -12.20 10.39 -32.25
CA LEU A 812 -11.97 10.46 -30.81
C LEU A 812 -12.70 9.34 -30.06
N LEU A 813 -14.00 9.14 -30.32
CA LEU A 813 -14.75 8.04 -29.71
C LEU A 813 -14.16 6.68 -30.11
N PHE A 814 -13.81 6.49 -31.37
CA PHE A 814 -13.14 5.28 -31.85
C PHE A 814 -11.85 5.00 -31.04
N ALA A 815 -11.00 6.01 -30.86
CA ALA A 815 -9.74 5.87 -30.12
C ALA A 815 -9.96 5.63 -28.62
N LEU A 816 -10.89 6.35 -27.98
CA LEU A 816 -11.21 6.21 -26.56
C LEU A 816 -11.75 4.82 -26.22
N PHE A 817 -12.63 4.25 -27.05
CA PHE A 817 -13.14 2.90 -26.80
C PHE A 817 -12.04 1.84 -26.96
N ASN A 818 -11.13 2.00 -27.92
CA ASN A 818 -9.96 1.13 -28.02
C ASN A 818 -9.00 1.30 -26.83
N ALA A 819 -8.81 2.52 -26.35
CA ALA A 819 -8.04 2.80 -25.13
C ALA A 819 -8.64 2.08 -23.91
N ALA A 820 -9.96 2.20 -23.70
CA ALA A 820 -10.67 1.51 -22.62
C ALA A 820 -10.61 -0.03 -22.72
N ALA A 821 -10.45 -0.55 -23.94
CA ALA A 821 -10.29 -1.98 -24.23
C ALA A 821 -8.87 -2.51 -24.03
N GLY A 822 -7.95 -1.71 -23.48
CA GLY A 822 -6.58 -2.13 -23.19
C GLY A 822 -5.52 -1.43 -24.05
N GLY A 823 -5.91 -0.43 -24.87
CA GLY A 823 -4.95 0.47 -25.51
C GLY A 823 -4.24 1.40 -24.51
N MET A 824 -4.78 1.60 -23.31
CA MET A 824 -4.20 2.39 -22.23
C MET A 824 -4.07 1.61 -20.91
N PRO A 825 -3.21 2.07 -19.98
CA PRO A 825 -3.12 1.55 -18.63
C PRO A 825 -4.49 1.47 -17.90
N PRO A 826 -4.76 0.39 -17.14
CA PRO A 826 -6.07 0.15 -16.54
C PRO A 826 -6.47 1.20 -15.49
N ASN A 827 -5.51 1.86 -14.84
CA ASN A 827 -5.76 2.95 -13.90
C ASN A 827 -6.39 4.20 -14.56
N LEU A 828 -6.28 4.36 -15.89
CA LEU A 828 -6.89 5.48 -16.62
C LEU A 828 -8.32 5.20 -17.11
N GLN A 829 -8.84 3.98 -16.93
CA GLN A 829 -10.15 3.60 -17.48
C GLN A 829 -11.28 4.49 -16.98
N GLU A 830 -11.24 4.90 -15.71
CA GLU A 830 -12.23 5.82 -15.16
C GLU A 830 -12.22 7.19 -15.83
N LYS A 831 -11.04 7.67 -16.21
CA LYS A 831 -10.85 8.98 -16.85
C LYS A 831 -11.22 8.93 -18.33
N VAL A 832 -10.92 7.83 -19.02
CA VAL A 832 -11.44 7.54 -20.37
C VAL A 832 -12.96 7.57 -20.38
N ALA A 833 -13.59 6.91 -19.40
CA ALA A 833 -15.05 6.92 -19.28
C ALA A 833 -15.61 8.33 -19.06
N GLU A 834 -14.90 9.18 -18.31
CA GLU A 834 -15.29 10.56 -18.08
C GLU A 834 -15.16 11.43 -19.35
N VAL A 835 -14.13 11.24 -20.18
CA VAL A 835 -14.01 11.91 -21.49
C VAL A 835 -15.10 11.45 -22.46
N VAL A 836 -15.38 10.14 -22.51
CA VAL A 836 -16.49 9.63 -23.31
C VAL A 836 -17.79 10.27 -22.84
N ARG A 837 -18.07 10.31 -21.53
CA ARG A 837 -19.26 10.95 -20.96
C ARG A 837 -19.33 12.44 -21.27
N SER A 838 -18.20 13.16 -21.22
CA SER A 838 -18.14 14.60 -21.49
C SER A 838 -18.59 14.93 -22.92
N CYS A 839 -18.44 14.01 -23.87
CA CYS A 839 -18.95 14.18 -25.23
C CYS A 839 -20.48 14.37 -25.26
N TRP A 840 -21.24 13.63 -24.44
CA TRP A 840 -22.70 13.80 -24.33
C TRP A 840 -23.05 15.13 -23.68
N VAL A 841 -22.27 15.53 -22.67
CA VAL A 841 -22.54 16.74 -21.89
C VAL A 841 -22.26 18.00 -22.70
N TYR A 842 -21.17 18.03 -23.45
CA TYR A 842 -20.70 19.25 -24.12
C TYR A 842 -21.07 19.31 -25.60
N PHE A 843 -20.96 18.22 -26.35
CA PHE A 843 -21.16 18.21 -27.81
C PHE A 843 -22.58 17.79 -28.22
N GLY A 844 -23.46 17.56 -27.25
CA GLY A 844 -24.85 17.21 -27.47
C GLY A 844 -25.11 15.70 -27.47
N ARG A 845 -26.23 15.34 -26.85
CA ARG A 845 -26.66 13.95 -26.64
C ARG A 845 -26.96 13.22 -27.95
N GLN A 846 -27.83 13.79 -28.79
CA GLN A 846 -28.30 13.15 -30.01
C GLN A 846 -27.13 12.79 -30.93
N ARG A 847 -26.22 13.74 -31.17
CA ARG A 847 -25.03 13.52 -31.98
C ARG A 847 -24.12 12.43 -31.41
N SER A 848 -23.86 12.46 -30.09
CA SER A 848 -23.01 11.45 -29.44
C SER A 848 -23.61 10.04 -29.56
N GLU A 849 -24.94 9.90 -29.41
CA GLU A 849 -25.64 8.63 -29.62
C GLU A 849 -25.53 8.16 -31.08
N GLU A 850 -25.77 9.05 -32.06
CA GLU A 850 -25.63 8.74 -33.49
C GLU A 850 -24.21 8.27 -33.85
N LEU A 851 -23.18 8.92 -33.31
CA LEU A 851 -21.79 8.52 -33.53
C LEU A 851 -21.43 7.19 -32.90
N VAL A 852 -21.95 6.87 -31.71
CA VAL A 852 -21.76 5.54 -31.09
C VAL A 852 -22.48 4.46 -31.88
N HIS A 853 -23.70 4.73 -32.37
CA HIS A 853 -24.40 3.80 -33.24
C HIS A 853 -23.61 3.51 -34.52
N ARG A 854 -23.05 4.56 -35.14
CA ARG A 854 -22.17 4.44 -36.30
C ARG A 854 -20.92 3.62 -35.95
N LEU A 855 -20.26 3.91 -34.83
CA LEU A 855 -19.05 3.23 -34.36
C LEU A 855 -19.29 1.73 -34.14
N LEU A 856 -20.38 1.37 -33.47
CA LEU A 856 -20.74 -0.03 -33.19
C LEU A 856 -21.21 -0.80 -34.43
N SER A 857 -21.50 -0.10 -35.52
CA SER A 857 -21.85 -0.66 -36.84
C SER A 857 -20.66 -0.72 -37.79
N ASP A 858 -19.54 -0.06 -37.45
CA ASP A 858 -18.33 -0.03 -38.27
C ASP A 858 -17.54 -1.34 -38.10
N SER A 859 -17.39 -2.10 -39.20
CA SER A 859 -16.64 -3.35 -39.20
C SER A 859 -15.15 -3.20 -38.90
N THR A 860 -14.59 -2.00 -39.08
CA THR A 860 -13.19 -1.70 -38.76
C THR A 860 -12.98 -1.48 -37.25
N PHE A 861 -14.05 -1.19 -36.51
CA PHE A 861 -14.02 -1.09 -35.06
C PHE A 861 -14.21 -2.47 -34.44
N LEU A 862 -13.20 -2.97 -33.73
CA LEU A 862 -13.24 -4.32 -33.15
C LEU A 862 -14.38 -4.50 -32.13
N GLY A 863 -14.84 -3.42 -31.49
CA GLY A 863 -16.01 -3.48 -30.59
C GLY A 863 -17.33 -3.80 -31.31
N SER A 864 -17.38 -3.73 -32.64
CA SER A 864 -18.52 -4.23 -33.44
C SER A 864 -18.67 -5.76 -33.36
N GLN A 865 -17.60 -6.48 -32.99
CA GLN A 865 -17.59 -7.94 -32.81
C GLN A 865 -18.14 -8.38 -31.45
N VAL A 866 -18.36 -7.44 -30.52
CA VAL A 866 -19.03 -7.72 -29.25
C VAL A 866 -20.44 -8.24 -29.52
N SER A 867 -20.89 -9.21 -28.71
CA SER A 867 -22.21 -9.82 -28.87
C SER A 867 -23.31 -8.76 -29.05
N GLU A 868 -24.23 -9.01 -29.99
CA GLU A 868 -25.34 -8.09 -30.31
C GLU A 868 -26.14 -7.72 -29.06
N ARG A 869 -26.32 -8.68 -28.14
CA ARG A 869 -26.94 -8.45 -26.84
C ARG A 869 -26.21 -7.38 -26.02
N ALA A 870 -24.91 -7.51 -25.82
CA ALA A 870 -24.14 -6.55 -25.02
C ALA A 870 -24.07 -5.16 -25.70
N ARG A 871 -24.01 -5.11 -27.04
CA ARG A 871 -24.15 -3.84 -27.79
C ARG A 871 -25.53 -3.21 -27.58
N GLY A 872 -26.60 -4.00 -27.67
CA GLY A 872 -27.97 -3.53 -27.42
C GLY A 872 -28.18 -3.04 -25.99
N GLU A 873 -27.66 -3.75 -24.98
CA GLU A 873 -27.70 -3.34 -23.57
C GLU A 873 -26.95 -2.01 -23.36
N PHE A 874 -25.76 -1.85 -23.95
CA PHE A 874 -25.00 -0.60 -23.88
C PHE A 874 -25.73 0.57 -24.57
N LEU A 875 -26.23 0.37 -25.79
CA LEU A 875 -27.00 1.37 -26.54
C LEU A 875 -28.26 1.81 -25.78
N ASN A 876 -29.05 0.86 -25.29
CA ASN A 876 -30.25 1.15 -24.49
C ASN A 876 -29.92 1.96 -23.23
N PHE A 877 -28.78 1.67 -22.60
CA PHE A 877 -28.33 2.41 -21.43
C PHE A 877 -27.97 3.86 -21.77
N ILE A 878 -27.18 4.11 -22.81
CA ILE A 878 -26.77 5.47 -23.19
C ILE A 878 -27.93 6.30 -23.75
N SER A 879 -28.96 5.65 -24.33
CA SER A 879 -30.21 6.30 -24.75
C SER A 879 -31.13 6.69 -23.58
N THR A 880 -30.73 6.43 -22.33
CA THR A 880 -31.46 6.89 -21.14
C THR A 880 -30.75 8.10 -20.52
N PRO A 881 -31.33 9.32 -20.54
CA PRO A 881 -30.62 10.54 -20.15
C PRO A 881 -30.09 10.51 -18.70
N THR A 882 -30.91 10.04 -17.76
CA THR A 882 -30.53 9.93 -16.34
C THR A 882 -29.39 8.94 -16.09
N SER A 883 -29.13 8.02 -17.02
CA SER A 883 -28.06 7.03 -16.90
C SER A 883 -26.69 7.61 -17.27
N VAL A 884 -26.63 8.56 -18.22
CA VAL A 884 -25.40 9.23 -18.65
C VAL A 884 -25.00 10.35 -17.69
N GLU A 885 -25.98 11.01 -17.07
CA GLU A 885 -25.75 12.04 -16.04
C GLU A 885 -25.07 11.47 -14.78
N ASN A 886 -25.34 10.21 -14.44
CA ASN A 886 -24.70 9.54 -13.30
C ASN A 886 -23.32 8.99 -13.71
N SER A 887 -22.26 9.77 -13.44
CA SER A 887 -20.87 9.40 -13.78
C SER A 887 -20.48 8.01 -13.25
N ARG A 888 -20.83 7.65 -11.99
CA ARG A 888 -20.52 6.31 -11.44
C ARG A 888 -21.20 5.19 -12.21
N LYS A 889 -22.48 5.37 -12.57
CA LYS A 889 -23.25 4.38 -13.32
C LYS A 889 -22.71 4.23 -14.74
N PHE A 890 -22.43 5.35 -15.41
CA PHE A 890 -21.86 5.39 -16.76
C PHE A 890 -20.51 4.68 -16.81
N LYS A 891 -19.60 5.00 -15.88
CA LYS A 891 -18.31 4.33 -15.72
C LYS A 891 -18.44 2.81 -15.64
N ARG A 892 -19.29 2.30 -14.75
CA ARG A 892 -19.51 0.85 -14.60
C ARG A 892 -20.00 0.18 -15.88
N VAL A 893 -20.92 0.83 -16.60
CA VAL A 893 -21.49 0.27 -17.83
C VAL A 893 -20.48 0.29 -18.97
N LEU A 894 -19.72 1.37 -19.13
CA LEU A 894 -18.65 1.43 -20.12
C LEU A 894 -17.57 0.38 -19.81
N THR A 895 -17.15 0.25 -18.55
CA THR A 895 -16.19 -0.79 -18.12
C THR A 895 -16.70 -2.18 -18.45
N ALA A 896 -17.94 -2.50 -18.11
CA ALA A 896 -18.54 -3.80 -18.41
C ALA A 896 -18.57 -4.08 -19.92
N PHE A 897 -18.93 -3.08 -20.74
CA PHE A 897 -18.90 -3.20 -22.20
C PHE A 897 -17.46 -3.43 -22.73
N CYS A 898 -16.48 -2.68 -22.24
CA CYS A 898 -15.08 -2.84 -22.60
C CYS A 898 -14.47 -4.16 -22.12
N ASP A 899 -14.95 -4.74 -21.03
CA ASP A 899 -14.51 -6.07 -20.57
C ASP A 899 -15.03 -7.18 -21.49
N HIS A 900 -16.26 -7.06 -22.00
CA HIS A 900 -16.75 -7.94 -23.06
C HIS A 900 -15.89 -7.80 -24.32
N PHE A 901 -15.54 -6.57 -24.68
CA PHE A 901 -14.68 -6.27 -25.81
C PHE A 901 -13.28 -6.92 -25.66
N LYS A 902 -12.64 -6.79 -24.49
CA LYS A 902 -11.35 -7.43 -24.17
C LYS A 902 -11.39 -8.95 -24.31
N ARG A 903 -12.45 -9.60 -23.82
CA ARG A 903 -12.60 -11.06 -23.90
C ARG A 903 -12.69 -11.53 -25.35
N SER A 904 -13.46 -10.82 -26.19
CA SER A 904 -13.56 -11.13 -27.62
C SER A 904 -12.20 -11.04 -28.34
N LEU A 905 -11.33 -10.10 -27.96
CA LEU A 905 -9.97 -10.00 -28.50
C LEU A 905 -9.10 -11.21 -28.10
N ILE A 906 -9.17 -11.65 -26.84
CA ILE A 906 -8.43 -12.82 -26.35
C ILE A 906 -8.92 -14.10 -27.05
N ASP A 907 -10.22 -14.24 -27.25
CA ASP A 907 -10.80 -15.41 -27.91
C ASP A 907 -10.42 -15.47 -29.40
N SER A 908 -10.36 -14.32 -30.09
CA SER A 908 -9.91 -14.25 -31.49
C SER A 908 -8.44 -14.61 -31.67
N SER A 909 -7.56 -14.12 -30.79
CA SER A 909 -6.11 -14.39 -30.85
C SER A 909 -5.73 -15.83 -30.49
N ASN A 910 -6.49 -16.47 -29.60
CA ASN A 910 -6.32 -17.89 -29.28
C ASN A 910 -6.88 -18.83 -30.37
N GLY A 911 -7.89 -18.40 -31.13
CA GLY A 911 -8.45 -19.16 -32.25
C GLY A 911 -7.44 -19.38 -33.39
N ASP A 912 -6.63 -18.36 -33.69
CA ASP A 912 -5.62 -18.42 -34.75
C ASP A 912 -4.40 -19.29 -34.38
N LEU A 913 -4.08 -19.44 -33.09
CA LEU A 913 -3.00 -20.32 -32.61
C LEU A 913 -3.39 -21.81 -32.53
N ILE A 914 -4.69 -22.12 -32.62
CA ILE A 914 -5.19 -23.51 -32.65
C ILE A 914 -5.46 -23.96 -34.10
N GLY A 915 -5.45 -23.02 -35.06
CA GLY A 915 -5.62 -23.26 -36.49
C GLY A 915 -4.33 -23.37 -37.33
N SER A 916 -3.15 -23.18 -36.72
CA SER A 916 -1.82 -23.42 -37.33
C SER A 916 -1.13 -24.59 -36.66
#